data_AF-A0A9P5D8B8-F1
#
_entry.id   AF-A0A9P5D8B8-F1
#
_cell.length_a   1.000
_cell.length_b   1.000
_cell.length_c   1.000
_cell.angle_alpha   90.00
_cell.angle_beta   90.00
_cell.angle_gamma   90.00
#
_symmetry.space_group_name_H-M   'P 1'
#
loop_
_entity.id
_entity.type
_entity.pdbx_description
1 polymer ?
#
loop_
_entity_poly.entity_id
_entity_poly.type
_entity_poly.pdbx_seq_one_letter_code
_entity_poly.pdbx_strand_id
1 'polypeptide(L)'
;MDDKQPVRVAVVGTGLAGLTTAYLLKNDKHRRYDVTLLDQTESLSFDSASITVKNEKTGDVERVDLPMRASAGGYYANLMRMYRHLNVPLHPIRFLFIFSEAIPLAAKGIPTSTDGDSEGGQQRSYFVHASNLHQLPPPWPSQRSVLLHIIEIMYLIICQLWFSVACFIIVPNTTGPGGGESFAEYLERIWMPRRDIVNYKRLSHGHQHYAVCGGVSQIQAKLSNGLDGTRLGSRVSRVAPAPNLGGVLVRWKSNGSTEEEQELFDRVVLAVSPDVASRIFAPLAAIAHKMPTVQVESSVLPMTKENGYSVVHKSSEDGVSAGCMHHSKDGSRAQTIMLKTRFSNKGSQTEALHTMPSGVIVSTCPIDSTGPPKNAIRYAKFTRTLRTPQSRAAVEKMMGRAYPDDDTNEKLLDDDCDWTNGDDNVWIAGAWCWDGMVLLEGCVVSAMKVARDFGVEIPWALGSITQAMSSSSSRDIGLAFMGGFIVAVFTVSIAGILALRRTDVYGLGHWKLNAKMPLSSMWMNLGYWTTPDGKTITVFEDACAMLLRQILDTAGLIGPDDAEDTPDLKRRSLAILDVGFGCGDQTWELVRLTRAATRWSRFRYVGLTMNRYQVDTAQRRIYRETLPPSSQLRRHERREVAVDDDGSSGAPVMAQVPPADSFTLFCANAALPDAWNQKVKRAVQSMVNADDSHTDPDSNVGGNKDNFPAFSDRWFLALDCLYHFSPSRKPILQYAANKLAANFMAFDLVLNESASWRDTIIVRAVGLMMGCPIRTFLTKAEYTAQLVKCGYDEDSIIIRDISPHVFPGVVGFLDDQDRALSQYGVSIGGFKLAGRLFDWFGRSNVLKASIVVARVTHQCQE
;
A
#
# COMPACT_ATOMS: atom_id res chain seq x y z
N MET A 1 10.77 24.94 -46.85
CA MET A 1 10.46 23.51 -46.62
C MET A 1 11.71 22.76 -47.01
N ASP A 2 12.58 22.46 -46.05
CA ASP A 2 13.76 21.63 -46.34
C ASP A 2 13.29 20.19 -46.47
N ASP A 3 13.37 19.66 -47.69
CA ASP A 3 12.99 18.31 -48.09
C ASP A 3 14.03 17.31 -47.56
N LYS A 4 14.10 17.15 -46.24
CA LYS A 4 14.95 16.13 -45.61
C LYS A 4 14.36 14.76 -45.93
N GLN A 5 15.19 13.86 -46.45
CA GLN A 5 14.80 12.48 -46.70
C GLN A 5 14.22 11.83 -45.42
N PRO A 6 13.17 10.99 -45.54
CA PRO A 6 12.59 10.30 -44.41
C PRO A 6 13.62 9.40 -43.71
N VAL A 7 13.58 9.38 -42.37
CA VAL A 7 14.40 8.50 -41.54
C VAL A 7 13.91 7.06 -41.75
N ARG A 8 14.81 6.17 -42.18
CA ARG A 8 14.54 4.77 -42.50
C ARG A 8 14.57 3.93 -41.23
N VAL A 9 13.46 3.26 -40.94
CA VAL A 9 13.27 2.49 -39.71
C VAL A 9 12.92 1.04 -40.05
N ALA A 10 13.73 0.09 -39.59
CA ALA A 10 13.37 -1.32 -39.65
C ALA A 10 12.67 -1.76 -38.36
N VAL A 11 11.52 -2.42 -38.48
CA VAL A 11 10.79 -3.02 -37.36
C VAL A 11 10.81 -4.54 -37.55
N VAL A 12 11.52 -5.24 -36.67
CA VAL A 12 11.70 -6.70 -36.74
C VAL A 12 10.65 -7.38 -35.87
N GLY A 13 9.77 -8.15 -36.49
CA GLY A 13 8.67 -8.88 -35.85
C GLY A 13 7.30 -8.20 -36.05
N THR A 14 6.33 -8.95 -36.56
CA THR A 14 4.97 -8.45 -36.87
C THR A 14 3.91 -8.91 -35.87
N GLY A 15 4.32 -9.14 -34.61
CA GLY A 15 3.39 -9.24 -33.49
C GLY A 15 2.75 -7.89 -33.14
N LEU A 16 1.87 -7.87 -32.14
CA LEU A 16 1.16 -6.64 -31.74
C LEU A 16 2.10 -5.45 -31.51
N ALA A 17 3.21 -5.63 -30.79
CA ALA A 17 4.14 -4.54 -30.49
C ALA A 17 4.78 -3.94 -31.74
N GLY A 18 5.20 -4.78 -32.69
CA GLY A 18 5.82 -4.34 -33.94
C GLY A 18 4.81 -3.64 -34.85
N LEU A 19 3.62 -4.22 -35.01
CA LEU A 19 2.54 -3.61 -35.78
C LEU A 19 2.07 -2.27 -35.19
N THR A 20 1.92 -2.17 -33.86
CA THR A 20 1.58 -0.89 -33.21
C THR A 20 2.70 0.13 -33.38
N THR A 21 3.97 -0.27 -33.28
CA THR A 21 5.11 0.64 -33.49
C THR A 21 5.11 1.17 -34.92
N ALA A 22 5.02 0.27 -35.91
CA ALA A 22 5.01 0.65 -37.32
C ALA A 22 3.81 1.54 -37.67
N TYR A 23 2.63 1.23 -37.13
CA TYR A 23 1.44 2.07 -37.28
C TYR A 23 1.66 3.49 -36.76
N LEU A 24 2.24 3.65 -35.56
CA LEU A 24 2.50 4.96 -34.98
C LEU A 24 3.50 5.76 -35.82
N LEU A 25 4.63 5.15 -36.19
CA LEU A 25 5.67 5.83 -36.98
C LEU A 25 5.19 6.22 -38.38
N LYS A 26 4.43 5.35 -39.05
CA LYS A 26 3.86 5.63 -40.38
C LYS A 26 2.85 6.77 -40.35
N ASN A 27 2.06 6.86 -39.28
CA ASN A 27 1.04 7.89 -39.10
C ASN A 27 1.56 9.16 -38.40
N ASP A 28 2.88 9.36 -38.36
CA ASP A 28 3.48 10.61 -37.92
C ASP A 28 2.97 11.79 -38.76
N LYS A 29 2.48 12.85 -38.10
CA LYS A 29 1.89 14.02 -38.76
C LYS A 29 2.86 14.71 -39.72
N HIS A 30 4.16 14.63 -39.42
CA HIS A 30 5.23 15.22 -40.22
C HIS A 30 5.81 14.26 -41.26
N ARG A 31 5.31 13.02 -41.34
CA ARG A 31 5.78 11.97 -42.27
C ARG A 31 7.30 11.79 -42.26
N ARG A 32 7.92 11.87 -41.07
CA ARG A 32 9.39 11.83 -40.91
C ARG A 32 10.01 10.46 -41.10
N TYR A 33 9.22 9.39 -41.11
CA TYR A 33 9.72 8.01 -41.03
C TYR A 33 9.27 7.17 -42.22
N ASP A 34 10.22 6.45 -42.82
CA ASP A 34 9.97 5.37 -43.78
C ASP A 34 10.17 4.02 -43.08
N VAL A 35 9.11 3.21 -43.00
CA VAL A 35 9.06 2.02 -42.12
C VAL A 35 9.10 0.74 -42.96
N THR A 36 10.09 -0.11 -42.69
CA THR A 36 10.19 -1.46 -43.25
C THR A 36 9.90 -2.49 -42.17
N LEU A 37 8.94 -3.38 -42.40
CA LEU A 37 8.65 -4.51 -41.50
C LEU A 37 9.41 -5.75 -41.97
N LEU A 38 10.06 -6.48 -41.06
CA LEU A 38 10.67 -7.78 -41.35
C LEU A 38 10.08 -8.86 -40.45
N ASP A 39 9.64 -9.98 -41.03
CA ASP A 39 9.22 -11.16 -40.28
C ASP A 39 9.70 -12.44 -40.95
N GLN A 40 10.11 -13.43 -40.15
CA GLN A 40 10.51 -14.75 -40.64
C GLN A 40 9.32 -15.55 -41.21
N THR A 41 8.08 -15.21 -40.86
CA THR A 41 6.89 -15.90 -41.33
C THR A 41 6.40 -15.34 -42.67
N GLU A 42 5.75 -16.17 -43.49
CA GLU A 42 5.17 -15.79 -44.79
C GLU A 42 3.87 -14.97 -44.68
N SER A 43 3.37 -14.77 -43.45
CA SER A 43 2.21 -13.94 -43.15
C SER A 43 2.47 -13.17 -41.85
N LEU A 44 1.73 -12.09 -41.62
CA LEU A 44 1.85 -11.31 -40.38
C LEU A 44 1.54 -12.17 -39.14
N SER A 45 2.42 -12.09 -38.14
CA SER A 45 2.48 -13.01 -37.00
C SER A 45 1.37 -12.82 -35.95
N PHE A 46 0.69 -11.67 -35.89
CA PHE A 46 -0.26 -11.40 -34.80
C PHE A 46 -1.52 -12.27 -34.85
N ASP A 47 -2.01 -12.59 -36.05
CA ASP A 47 -3.21 -13.41 -36.31
C ASP A 47 -2.89 -14.77 -36.96
N SER A 48 -1.62 -15.06 -37.27
CA SER A 48 -1.20 -16.20 -38.12
C SER A 48 -1.64 -17.58 -37.60
N ALA A 49 -1.74 -17.76 -36.28
CA ALA A 49 -2.15 -19.03 -35.69
C ALA A 49 -3.67 -19.18 -35.52
N SER A 50 -4.41 -18.07 -35.53
CA SER A 50 -5.86 -18.03 -35.35
C SER A 50 -6.59 -18.63 -36.56
N ILE A 51 -7.72 -19.28 -36.33
CA ILE A 51 -8.46 -20.03 -37.36
C ILE A 51 -9.96 -19.75 -37.31
N THR A 52 -10.63 -19.84 -38.45
CA THR A 52 -12.09 -19.75 -38.52
C THR A 52 -12.64 -21.15 -38.75
N VAL A 53 -13.49 -21.62 -37.83
CA VAL A 53 -14.10 -22.94 -37.88
C VAL A 53 -15.58 -22.80 -38.20
N LYS A 54 -16.09 -23.72 -39.02
CA LYS A 54 -17.51 -23.88 -39.28
C LYS A 54 -17.95 -25.24 -38.74
N ASN A 55 -19.01 -25.24 -37.94
CA ASN A 55 -19.69 -26.46 -37.51
C ASN A 55 -20.64 -26.88 -38.64
N GLU A 56 -20.39 -28.02 -39.29
CA GLU A 56 -21.22 -28.48 -40.41
C GLU A 56 -22.58 -29.03 -39.95
N LYS A 57 -22.72 -29.41 -38.68
CA LYS A 57 -24.01 -29.87 -38.12
C LYS A 57 -24.95 -28.70 -37.83
N THR A 58 -24.42 -27.60 -37.29
CA THR A 58 -25.24 -26.44 -36.88
C THR A 58 -25.19 -25.27 -37.87
N GLY A 59 -24.24 -25.27 -38.79
CA GLY A 59 -23.94 -24.16 -39.70
C GLY A 59 -23.21 -22.99 -39.04
N ASP A 60 -22.93 -23.06 -37.73
CA ASP A 60 -22.34 -21.96 -36.97
C ASP A 60 -20.87 -21.73 -37.38
N VAL A 61 -20.49 -20.47 -37.59
CA VAL A 61 -19.13 -20.05 -37.94
C VAL A 61 -18.54 -19.23 -36.80
N GLU A 62 -17.35 -19.61 -36.34
CA GLU A 62 -16.66 -18.92 -35.25
C GLU A 62 -15.18 -18.71 -35.54
N ARG A 63 -14.67 -17.50 -35.26
CA ARG A 63 -13.25 -17.20 -35.25
C ARG A 63 -12.64 -17.56 -33.90
N VAL A 64 -11.63 -18.42 -33.90
CA VAL A 64 -10.88 -18.84 -32.71
C VAL A 64 -9.51 -18.17 -32.71
N ASP A 65 -9.31 -17.23 -31.80
CA ASP A 65 -8.02 -16.58 -31.61
C ASP A 65 -7.04 -17.51 -30.88
N LEU A 66 -5.86 -17.74 -31.47
CA LEU A 66 -4.85 -18.65 -30.94
C LEU A 66 -3.52 -17.93 -30.77
N PRO A 67 -3.01 -17.71 -29.53
CA PRO A 67 -3.63 -18.02 -28.24
C PRO A 67 -4.80 -17.08 -27.92
N MET A 68 -5.68 -17.47 -26.99
CA MET A 68 -6.84 -16.67 -26.56
C MET A 68 -6.46 -15.21 -26.25
N ARG A 69 -7.22 -14.26 -26.81
CA ARG A 69 -7.00 -12.81 -26.67
C ARG A 69 -8.20 -12.11 -26.02
N ALA A 70 -8.43 -12.41 -24.75
CA ALA A 70 -9.39 -11.67 -23.93
C ALA A 70 -8.69 -10.52 -23.18
N SER A 71 -9.38 -9.39 -23.08
CA SER A 71 -8.91 -8.20 -22.36
C SER A 71 -9.91 -7.81 -21.29
N ALA A 72 -9.45 -7.60 -20.06
CA ALA A 72 -10.28 -7.09 -18.98
C ALA A 72 -10.21 -5.55 -18.93
N GLY A 73 -11.33 -4.89 -18.65
CA GLY A 73 -11.31 -3.46 -18.30
C GLY A 73 -10.32 -3.16 -17.16
N GLY A 74 -9.78 -1.94 -17.13
CA GLY A 74 -8.81 -1.50 -16.12
C GLY A 74 -7.36 -1.81 -16.51
N TYR A 75 -6.92 -3.08 -16.44
CA TYR A 75 -5.52 -3.46 -16.73
C TYR A 75 -5.07 -3.13 -18.17
N TYR A 76 -5.96 -3.34 -19.15
CA TYR A 76 -5.67 -3.14 -20.57
C TYR A 76 -6.05 -1.73 -21.06
N ALA A 77 -5.66 -0.70 -20.31
CA ALA A 77 -6.13 0.67 -20.55
C ALA A 77 -5.72 1.20 -21.93
N ASN A 78 -4.43 1.08 -22.30
CA ASN A 78 -3.94 1.60 -23.58
C ASN A 78 -4.35 0.70 -24.74
N LEU A 79 -4.39 -0.62 -24.54
CA LEU A 79 -4.93 -1.55 -25.54
C LEU A 79 -6.38 -1.20 -25.90
N MET A 80 -7.23 -0.98 -24.90
CA MET A 80 -8.63 -0.64 -25.13
C MET A 80 -8.79 0.73 -25.79
N ARG A 81 -7.94 1.71 -25.45
CA ARG A 81 -7.94 3.01 -26.14
C ARG A 81 -7.50 2.90 -27.60
N MET A 82 -6.47 2.10 -27.88
CA MET A 82 -6.04 1.81 -29.24
C MET A 82 -7.16 1.10 -30.03
N TYR A 83 -7.85 0.12 -29.45
CA TYR A 83 -8.97 -0.55 -30.11
C TYR A 83 -10.12 0.41 -30.44
N ARG A 84 -10.43 1.37 -29.54
CA ARG A 84 -11.39 2.44 -29.83
C ARG A 84 -10.91 3.38 -30.94
N HIS A 85 -9.65 3.80 -30.90
CA HIS A 85 -9.04 4.62 -31.96
C HIS A 85 -9.11 3.94 -33.33
N LEU A 86 -8.86 2.63 -33.38
CA LEU A 86 -8.97 1.83 -34.59
C LEU A 86 -10.42 1.51 -34.96
N ASN A 87 -11.43 1.97 -34.21
CA ASN A 87 -12.85 1.63 -34.43
C ASN A 87 -13.07 0.12 -34.57
N VAL A 88 -12.56 -0.67 -33.62
CA VAL A 88 -12.70 -2.12 -33.61
C VAL A 88 -13.83 -2.53 -32.68
N PRO A 89 -14.84 -3.28 -33.16
CA PRO A 89 -15.93 -3.75 -32.33
C PRO A 89 -15.46 -4.79 -31.31
N LEU A 90 -15.87 -4.62 -30.06
CA LEU A 90 -15.60 -5.53 -28.95
C LEU A 90 -16.91 -6.10 -28.43
N HIS A 91 -16.91 -7.36 -28.01
CA HIS A 91 -18.04 -7.98 -27.33
C HIS A 91 -17.64 -8.45 -25.93
N PRO A 92 -18.56 -8.38 -24.95
CA PRO A 92 -18.32 -8.92 -23.62
C PRO A 92 -18.27 -10.45 -23.65
N ILE A 93 -17.40 -11.04 -22.83
CA ILE A 93 -17.34 -12.49 -22.57
C ILE A 93 -17.50 -12.74 -21.08
N ARG A 94 -18.27 -13.77 -20.73
CA ARG A 94 -18.33 -14.34 -19.39
C ARG A 94 -17.59 -15.66 -19.38
N PHE A 95 -16.68 -15.85 -18.43
CA PHE A 95 -15.96 -17.09 -18.22
C PHE A 95 -16.46 -17.83 -16.97
N LEU A 96 -16.58 -19.15 -17.08
CA LEU A 96 -16.73 -20.08 -15.96
C LEU A 96 -15.43 -20.88 -15.83
N PHE A 97 -14.65 -20.62 -14.78
CA PHE A 97 -13.40 -21.32 -14.52
C PHE A 97 -13.66 -22.57 -13.69
N ILE A 98 -13.25 -23.74 -14.17
CA ILE A 98 -13.38 -25.03 -13.49
C ILE A 98 -12.00 -25.56 -13.16
N PHE A 99 -11.73 -25.85 -11.89
CA PHE A 99 -10.46 -26.41 -11.46
C PHE A 99 -10.64 -27.91 -11.18
N SER A 100 -9.83 -28.73 -11.85
CA SER A 100 -9.91 -30.19 -11.75
C SER A 100 -8.54 -30.83 -11.57
N GLU A 101 -8.52 -31.98 -10.89
CA GLU A 101 -7.33 -32.80 -10.74
C GLU A 101 -7.20 -33.82 -11.88
N ALA A 102 -6.00 -33.96 -12.44
CA ALA A 102 -5.68 -34.96 -13.44
C ALA A 102 -5.27 -36.28 -12.78
N ILE A 103 -6.21 -37.23 -12.65
CA ILE A 103 -5.93 -38.56 -12.10
C ILE A 103 -5.17 -39.41 -13.14
N PRO A 104 -4.01 -40.02 -12.79
CA PRO A 104 -3.29 -40.93 -13.69
C PRO A 104 -4.11 -42.17 -14.04
N LEU A 105 -4.04 -42.63 -15.30
CA LEU A 105 -4.75 -43.84 -15.77
C LEU A 105 -4.40 -45.12 -14.97
N ALA A 106 -3.23 -45.16 -14.32
CA ALA A 106 -2.77 -46.31 -13.53
C ALA A 106 -3.56 -46.55 -12.22
N ALA A 107 -4.41 -45.62 -11.78
CA ALA A 107 -5.20 -45.76 -10.55
C ALA A 107 -6.59 -46.42 -10.75
N LYS A 108 -6.94 -46.88 -11.96
CA LYS A 108 -8.22 -47.55 -12.30
C LYS A 108 -8.31 -49.01 -11.82
N GLY A 109 -7.69 -49.35 -10.69
CA GLY A 109 -7.57 -50.72 -10.17
C GLY A 109 -8.47 -51.08 -8.98
N ILE A 110 -9.56 -50.34 -8.71
CA ILE A 110 -10.49 -50.67 -7.62
C ILE A 110 -11.92 -50.67 -8.18
N PRO A 111 -12.65 -51.81 -8.15
CA PRO A 111 -14.03 -51.86 -8.62
C PRO A 111 -14.98 -51.36 -7.53
N THR A 112 -15.75 -50.32 -7.82
CA THR A 112 -17.01 -50.05 -7.10
C THR A 112 -18.14 -49.88 -8.10
N SER A 113 -19.11 -50.77 -7.97
CA SER A 113 -20.35 -50.91 -8.73
C SER A 113 -21.32 -49.76 -8.51
N THR A 114 -21.83 -49.15 -9.57
CA THR A 114 -23.28 -49.10 -9.95
C THR A 114 -23.50 -48.12 -11.12
N ASP A 115 -24.13 -48.67 -12.15
CA ASP A 115 -24.73 -48.18 -13.40
C ASP A 115 -24.83 -46.68 -13.75
N GLY A 116 -24.54 -46.39 -15.03
CA GLY A 116 -25.13 -45.27 -15.79
C GLY A 116 -24.15 -44.45 -16.65
N ASP A 117 -23.90 -44.89 -17.89
CA ASP A 117 -23.50 -44.13 -19.09
C ASP A 117 -22.51 -42.95 -18.98
N SER A 118 -21.25 -43.18 -19.40
CA SER A 118 -20.50 -42.43 -20.43
C SER A 118 -18.99 -42.60 -20.23
N GLU A 119 -18.28 -43.05 -21.27
CA GLU A 119 -16.82 -43.17 -21.31
C GLU A 119 -16.13 -41.79 -21.16
N GLY A 120 -15.69 -41.47 -19.95
CA GLY A 120 -14.79 -40.36 -19.66
C GLY A 120 -14.16 -40.59 -18.29
N GLY A 121 -12.84 -40.68 -18.21
CA GLY A 121 -12.13 -40.95 -16.94
C GLY A 121 -12.61 -40.02 -15.83
N GLN A 122 -13.01 -40.61 -14.70
CA GLN A 122 -13.61 -39.94 -13.54
C GLN A 122 -12.81 -38.70 -13.14
N GLN A 123 -13.27 -37.52 -13.56
CA GLN A 123 -12.57 -36.25 -13.40
C GLN A 123 -13.10 -35.52 -12.16
N ARG A 124 -12.27 -35.33 -11.14
CA ARG A 124 -12.68 -34.70 -9.88
C ARG A 124 -12.46 -33.19 -9.95
N SER A 125 -13.55 -32.43 -10.15
CA SER A 125 -13.53 -30.97 -10.05
C SER A 125 -13.61 -30.55 -8.59
N TYR A 126 -12.69 -29.70 -8.13
CA TYR A 126 -12.60 -29.30 -6.72
C TYR A 126 -13.01 -27.84 -6.48
N PHE A 127 -12.98 -26.98 -7.49
CA PHE A 127 -13.37 -25.57 -7.36
C PHE A 127 -13.94 -25.02 -8.67
N VAL A 128 -14.93 -24.13 -8.57
CA VAL A 128 -15.54 -23.43 -9.71
C VAL A 128 -15.62 -21.94 -9.41
N HIS A 129 -15.27 -21.10 -10.37
CA HIS A 129 -15.30 -19.65 -10.24
C HIS A 129 -15.96 -18.99 -11.45
N ALA A 130 -17.10 -18.34 -11.23
CA ALA A 130 -17.73 -17.47 -12.22
C ALA A 130 -17.03 -16.11 -12.27
N SER A 131 -16.44 -15.76 -13.41
CA SER A 131 -15.83 -14.44 -13.62
C SER A 131 -16.82 -13.31 -13.29
N ASN A 132 -16.35 -12.23 -12.66
CA ASN A 132 -17.19 -11.08 -12.28
C ASN A 132 -18.42 -11.42 -11.44
N LEU A 133 -18.46 -12.60 -10.79
CA LEU A 133 -19.60 -13.06 -9.99
C LEU A 133 -20.94 -13.03 -10.76
N HIS A 134 -20.90 -13.26 -12.08
CA HIS A 134 -22.11 -13.22 -12.92
C HIS A 134 -23.13 -14.34 -12.62
N GLN A 135 -22.79 -15.28 -11.74
CA GLN A 135 -23.70 -16.28 -11.19
C GLN A 135 -23.67 -16.17 -9.67
N LEU A 136 -24.85 -15.90 -9.08
CA LEU A 136 -25.09 -15.86 -7.64
C LEU A 136 -26.29 -16.77 -7.33
N PRO A 137 -26.17 -17.72 -6.38
CA PRO A 137 -24.97 -18.05 -5.58
C PRO A 137 -23.80 -18.57 -6.44
N PRO A 138 -22.54 -18.45 -5.97
CA PRO A 138 -21.38 -18.95 -6.71
C PRO A 138 -21.56 -20.42 -7.07
N PRO A 139 -21.27 -20.85 -8.31
CA PRO A 139 -21.39 -22.25 -8.69
C PRO A 139 -20.41 -23.10 -7.88
N TRP A 140 -20.85 -24.25 -7.38
CA TRP A 140 -20.01 -25.21 -6.63
C TRP A 140 -20.02 -26.59 -7.30
N PRO A 141 -18.97 -27.41 -7.14
CA PRO A 141 -18.95 -28.77 -7.66
C PRO A 141 -20.04 -29.63 -6.99
N SER A 142 -20.90 -30.28 -7.79
CA SER A 142 -22.02 -31.11 -7.29
C SER A 142 -21.60 -32.27 -6.39
N GLN A 143 -20.33 -32.69 -6.48
CA GLN A 143 -19.76 -33.81 -5.72
C GLN A 143 -19.15 -33.42 -4.36
N ARG A 144 -19.32 -32.17 -3.90
CA ARG A 144 -18.69 -31.65 -2.67
C ARG A 144 -19.72 -31.14 -1.67
N SER A 145 -19.47 -31.38 -0.37
CA SER A 145 -20.33 -30.87 0.71
C SER A 145 -20.37 -29.34 0.73
N VAL A 146 -21.57 -28.78 0.86
CA VAL A 146 -21.81 -27.32 0.93
C VAL A 146 -21.01 -26.69 2.08
N LEU A 147 -20.90 -27.36 3.23
CA LEU A 147 -20.15 -26.88 4.38
C LEU A 147 -18.66 -26.75 4.06
N LEU A 148 -18.07 -27.76 3.42
CA LEU A 148 -16.67 -27.74 2.99
C LEU A 148 -16.40 -26.61 1.98
N HIS A 149 -17.35 -26.37 1.06
CA HIS A 149 -17.24 -25.27 0.11
C HIS A 149 -17.32 -23.90 0.80
N ILE A 150 -18.22 -23.71 1.76
CA ILE A 150 -18.31 -22.47 2.55
C ILE A 150 -17.02 -22.24 3.35
N ILE A 151 -16.47 -23.28 3.96
CA ILE A 151 -15.19 -23.20 4.70
C ILE A 151 -14.06 -22.75 3.77
N GLU A 152 -13.98 -23.29 2.55
CA GLU A 152 -12.97 -22.89 1.56
C GLU A 152 -13.15 -21.45 1.08
N ILE A 153 -14.39 -21.02 0.81
CA ILE A 153 -14.67 -19.62 0.43
C ILE A 153 -14.27 -18.69 1.58
N MET A 154 -14.60 -19.04 2.82
CA MET A 154 -14.18 -18.25 3.99
C MET A 154 -12.67 -18.24 4.17
N TYR A 155 -11.99 -19.37 3.98
CA TYR A 155 -10.54 -19.46 3.97
C TYR A 155 -9.93 -18.52 2.91
N LEU A 156 -10.44 -18.53 1.68
CA LEU A 156 -9.98 -17.65 0.62
C LEU A 156 -10.24 -16.16 0.91
N ILE A 157 -11.38 -15.82 1.53
CA ILE A 157 -11.69 -14.45 1.97
C ILE A 157 -10.71 -14.00 3.05
N ILE A 158 -10.44 -14.85 4.04
CA ILE A 158 -9.49 -14.56 5.13
C ILE A 158 -8.08 -14.39 4.56
N CYS A 159 -7.64 -15.28 3.66
CA CYS A 159 -6.39 -15.12 2.94
C CYS A 159 -6.37 -13.81 2.15
N GLN A 160 -7.40 -13.47 1.38
CA GLN A 160 -7.43 -12.22 0.61
C GLN A 160 -7.35 -10.97 1.52
N LEU A 161 -8.04 -11.00 2.67
CA LEU A 161 -8.03 -9.92 3.64
C LEU A 161 -6.67 -9.79 4.33
N TRP A 162 -6.10 -10.90 4.80
CA TRP A 162 -4.75 -10.94 5.38
C TRP A 162 -3.70 -10.47 4.38
N PHE A 163 -3.84 -10.82 3.10
CA PHE A 163 -2.90 -10.43 2.04
C PHE A 163 -2.95 -8.92 1.83
N SER A 164 -4.18 -8.38 1.76
CA SER A 164 -4.41 -6.95 1.59
C SER A 164 -3.82 -6.18 2.77
N VAL A 165 -4.05 -6.64 4.01
CA VAL A 165 -3.49 -6.05 5.23
C VAL A 165 -1.96 -6.12 5.23
N ALA A 166 -1.38 -7.28 4.93
CA ALA A 166 0.07 -7.48 4.89
C ALA A 166 0.75 -6.56 3.86
N CYS A 167 0.13 -6.30 2.71
CA CYS A 167 0.66 -5.35 1.71
C CYS A 167 0.81 -3.92 2.22
N PHE A 168 0.03 -3.51 3.23
CA PHE A 168 0.09 -2.15 3.79
C PHE A 168 0.86 -2.06 5.10
N ILE A 169 1.05 -3.18 5.81
CA ILE A 169 1.59 -3.19 7.18
C ILE A 169 2.96 -3.85 7.27
N ILE A 170 3.22 -4.89 6.47
CA ILE A 170 4.46 -5.66 6.55
C ILE A 170 5.36 -5.21 5.41
N VAL A 171 6.51 -4.64 5.75
CA VAL A 171 7.51 -4.24 4.76
C VAL A 171 8.34 -5.49 4.39
N PRO A 172 8.60 -5.76 3.10
CA PRO A 172 9.52 -6.82 2.67
C PRO A 172 10.90 -6.67 3.33
N ASN A 173 11.54 -7.76 3.74
CA ASN A 173 12.86 -7.66 4.37
C ASN A 173 13.89 -7.33 3.29
N THR A 174 14.64 -6.26 3.48
CA THR A 174 15.60 -5.75 2.49
C THR A 174 17.04 -6.23 2.71
N THR A 175 17.31 -6.88 3.85
CA THR A 175 18.66 -7.29 4.26
C THR A 175 18.74 -8.81 4.46
N GLY A 176 19.35 -9.52 3.51
CA GLY A 176 19.63 -10.96 3.62
C GLY A 176 20.78 -11.38 2.70
N PRO A 177 21.40 -12.57 2.91
CA PRO A 177 22.58 -13.03 2.17
C PRO A 177 22.39 -13.14 0.65
N GLY A 178 21.15 -13.10 0.17
CA GLY A 178 20.76 -13.15 -1.25
C GLY A 178 20.18 -11.85 -1.84
N GLY A 179 20.38 -10.69 -1.21
CA GLY A 179 19.95 -9.39 -1.78
C GLY A 179 18.51 -8.97 -1.46
N GLY A 180 18.05 -9.25 -0.24
CA GLY A 180 16.69 -9.02 0.21
C GLY A 180 15.84 -10.29 0.12
N GLU A 181 14.71 -10.27 0.81
CA GLU A 181 13.76 -11.37 0.85
C GLU A 181 13.03 -11.46 -0.49
N SER A 182 13.20 -12.60 -1.16
CA SER A 182 12.48 -12.90 -2.38
C SER A 182 10.97 -12.86 -2.13
N PHE A 183 10.16 -12.60 -3.16
CA PHE A 183 8.71 -12.64 -3.01
C PHE A 183 8.21 -13.98 -2.46
N ALA A 184 8.91 -15.09 -2.75
CA ALA A 184 8.61 -16.40 -2.20
C ALA A 184 8.84 -16.46 -0.68
N GLU A 185 9.97 -15.91 -0.21
CA GLU A 185 10.31 -15.82 1.22
C GLU A 185 9.40 -14.81 1.94
N TYR A 186 9.02 -13.70 1.29
CA TYR A 186 8.07 -12.71 1.83
C TYR A 186 6.69 -13.32 2.03
N LEU A 187 6.21 -14.08 1.04
CA LEU A 187 4.95 -14.81 1.16
C LEU A 187 5.02 -15.95 2.18
N GLU A 188 6.14 -16.65 2.29
CA GLU A 188 6.37 -17.60 3.40
C GLU A 188 6.33 -16.88 4.75
N ARG A 189 6.93 -15.68 4.85
CA ARG A 189 6.94 -14.87 6.07
C ARG A 189 5.58 -14.27 6.42
N ILE A 190 4.76 -13.93 5.43
CA ILE A 190 3.35 -13.53 5.64
C ILE A 190 2.38 -14.70 5.54
N TRP A 191 2.87 -15.95 5.50
CA TRP A 191 2.09 -17.19 5.56
C TRP A 191 1.01 -17.28 4.46
N MET A 192 1.38 -16.88 3.24
CA MET A 192 0.51 -16.76 2.08
C MET A 192 0.76 -17.84 1.02
N PRO A 193 -0.27 -18.53 0.52
CA PRO A 193 -0.18 -19.34 -0.68
C PRO A 193 0.18 -18.48 -1.91
N ARG A 194 1.16 -18.92 -2.70
CA ARG A 194 1.80 -18.19 -3.80
C ARG A 194 0.81 -17.69 -4.88
N ARG A 195 1.01 -16.44 -5.36
CA ARG A 195 1.53 -16.10 -6.72
C ARG A 195 1.08 -14.70 -7.19
N ASP A 196 1.92 -14.08 -8.04
CA ASP A 196 1.98 -12.71 -8.63
C ASP A 196 0.70 -12.11 -9.27
N ILE A 197 -0.44 -12.24 -8.62
CA ILE A 197 -1.77 -11.90 -9.12
C ILE A 197 -2.17 -10.48 -8.71
N VAL A 198 -1.44 -9.83 -7.80
CA VAL A 198 -1.92 -8.69 -7.01
C VAL A 198 -2.24 -7.46 -7.83
N ASN A 199 -1.29 -6.96 -8.64
CA ASN A 199 -1.52 -5.75 -9.45
C ASN A 199 -2.45 -6.02 -10.63
N TYR A 200 -2.29 -7.16 -11.31
CA TYR A 200 -3.20 -7.58 -12.36
C TYR A 200 -4.62 -7.70 -11.83
N LYS A 201 -4.81 -8.39 -10.69
CA LYS A 201 -6.09 -8.55 -10.01
C LYS A 201 -6.63 -7.22 -9.52
N ARG A 202 -5.83 -6.37 -8.88
CA ARG A 202 -6.27 -5.03 -8.43
C ARG A 202 -6.86 -4.24 -9.59
N LEU A 203 -6.22 -4.28 -10.77
CA LEU A 203 -6.66 -3.53 -11.95
C LEU A 203 -7.71 -4.25 -12.80
N SER A 204 -7.87 -5.57 -12.67
CA SER A 204 -8.84 -6.36 -13.44
C SER A 204 -10.06 -6.80 -12.62
N HIS A 205 -10.05 -6.61 -11.30
CA HIS A 205 -11.11 -7.08 -10.40
C HIS A 205 -12.40 -6.31 -10.65
N GLY A 206 -13.51 -7.03 -10.82
CA GLY A 206 -14.83 -6.44 -11.11
C GLY A 206 -14.98 -5.90 -12.54
N HIS A 207 -13.94 -5.95 -13.38
CA HIS A 207 -14.00 -5.45 -14.74
C HIS A 207 -14.46 -6.52 -15.74
N GLN A 208 -15.28 -6.10 -16.71
CA GLN A 208 -15.76 -6.97 -17.78
C GLN A 208 -14.63 -7.46 -18.69
N HIS A 209 -14.69 -8.73 -19.08
CA HIS A 209 -13.80 -9.28 -20.13
C HIS A 209 -14.41 -9.02 -21.50
N TYR A 210 -13.56 -8.65 -22.46
CA TYR A 210 -13.89 -8.36 -23.85
C TYR A 210 -12.99 -9.14 -24.80
N ALA A 211 -13.53 -9.58 -25.93
CA ALA A 211 -12.76 -9.97 -27.09
C ALA A 211 -13.19 -9.18 -28.33
N VAL A 212 -12.35 -9.23 -29.36
CA VAL A 212 -12.58 -8.56 -30.64
C VAL A 212 -13.62 -9.35 -31.43
N CYS A 213 -14.70 -8.69 -31.86
CA CYS A 213 -15.67 -9.33 -32.74
C CYS A 213 -14.96 -9.73 -34.03
N GLY A 214 -15.06 -10.99 -34.46
CA GLY A 214 -14.34 -11.49 -35.65
C GLY A 214 -12.82 -11.69 -35.45
N GLY A 215 -12.34 -11.63 -34.21
CA GLY A 215 -10.96 -11.96 -33.82
C GLY A 215 -9.91 -10.91 -34.16
N VAL A 216 -8.68 -11.15 -33.72
CA VAL A 216 -7.58 -10.18 -33.83
C VAL A 216 -7.13 -9.87 -35.26
N SER A 217 -7.60 -10.63 -36.24
CA SER A 217 -7.41 -10.35 -37.67
C SER A 217 -7.80 -8.92 -38.06
N GLN A 218 -8.86 -8.36 -37.44
CA GLN A 218 -9.28 -6.99 -37.69
C GLN A 218 -8.27 -5.96 -37.15
N ILE A 219 -7.68 -6.23 -35.99
CA ILE A 219 -6.64 -5.39 -35.42
C ILE A 219 -5.41 -5.41 -36.32
N GLN A 220 -4.98 -6.61 -36.74
CA GLN A 220 -3.83 -6.78 -37.63
C GLN A 220 -4.04 -6.00 -38.93
N ALA A 221 -5.19 -6.18 -39.59
CA ALA A 221 -5.51 -5.50 -40.84
C ALA A 221 -5.47 -3.98 -40.71
N LYS A 222 -6.02 -3.42 -39.62
CA LYS A 222 -6.02 -1.96 -39.40
C LYS A 222 -4.65 -1.41 -39.05
N LEU A 223 -3.83 -2.16 -38.28
CA LEU A 223 -2.47 -1.75 -37.94
C LEU A 223 -1.51 -1.85 -39.14
N SER A 224 -1.71 -2.83 -40.02
CA SER A 224 -0.87 -3.04 -41.21
C SER A 224 -1.30 -2.22 -42.42
N ASN A 225 -2.41 -1.50 -42.36
CA ASN A 225 -2.93 -0.73 -43.48
C ASN A 225 -1.93 0.36 -43.91
N GLY A 226 -1.54 0.36 -45.19
CA GLY A 226 -0.59 1.33 -45.75
C GLY A 226 0.89 1.09 -45.40
N LEU A 227 1.25 -0.10 -44.92
CA LEU A 227 2.64 -0.51 -44.69
C LEU A 227 3.20 -1.31 -45.88
N ASP A 228 3.50 -0.60 -46.97
CA ASP A 228 3.93 -1.20 -48.24
C ASP A 228 5.35 -1.82 -48.18
N GLY A 229 6.19 -1.37 -47.25
CA GLY A 229 7.56 -1.85 -47.02
C GLY A 229 7.67 -3.17 -46.23
N THR A 230 6.70 -4.09 -46.35
CA THR A 230 6.67 -5.33 -45.54
C THR A 230 7.41 -6.47 -46.23
N ARG A 231 8.42 -7.03 -45.56
CA ARG A 231 9.24 -8.18 -46.01
C ARG A 231 8.94 -9.41 -45.17
N LEU A 232 8.07 -10.25 -45.68
CA LEU A 232 7.68 -11.52 -45.08
C LEU A 232 8.65 -12.64 -45.52
N GLY A 233 8.71 -13.72 -44.75
CA GLY A 233 9.66 -14.81 -44.99
C GLY A 233 11.14 -14.39 -44.83
N SER A 234 11.41 -13.28 -44.15
CA SER A 234 12.73 -12.67 -43.97
C SER A 234 13.23 -12.88 -42.54
N ARG A 235 14.05 -13.91 -42.31
CA ARG A 235 14.59 -14.22 -40.98
C ARG A 235 15.83 -13.37 -40.71
N VAL A 236 15.68 -12.36 -39.86
CA VAL A 236 16.81 -11.53 -39.39
C VAL A 236 17.80 -12.40 -38.62
N SER A 237 19.06 -12.38 -39.04
CA SER A 237 20.16 -13.13 -38.44
C SER A 237 21.03 -12.26 -37.55
N ARG A 238 21.18 -10.96 -37.89
CA ARG A 238 22.01 -10.03 -37.14
C ARG A 238 21.55 -8.59 -37.29
N VAL A 239 21.63 -7.84 -36.19
CA VAL A 239 21.49 -6.39 -36.11
C VAL A 239 22.78 -5.86 -35.50
N ALA A 240 23.49 -5.00 -36.21
CA ALA A 240 24.78 -4.49 -35.79
C ALA A 240 24.83 -2.96 -35.94
N PRO A 241 25.16 -2.22 -34.87
CA PRO A 241 25.44 -0.80 -34.99
C PRO A 241 26.59 -0.57 -35.97
N ALA A 242 26.42 0.39 -36.87
CA ALA A 242 27.41 0.76 -37.87
C ALA A 242 27.68 2.27 -37.78
N PRO A 243 28.33 2.76 -36.70
CA PRO A 243 28.55 4.18 -36.47
C PRO A 243 29.33 4.84 -37.61
N ASN A 244 30.28 4.13 -38.22
CA ASN A 244 31.05 4.59 -39.38
C ASN A 244 30.19 4.84 -40.64
N LEU A 245 29.02 4.20 -40.72
CA LEU A 245 28.07 4.34 -41.82
C LEU A 245 26.87 5.24 -41.45
N GLY A 246 26.81 5.71 -40.20
CA GLY A 246 25.72 6.57 -39.72
C GLY A 246 24.39 5.87 -39.48
N GLY A 247 24.39 4.56 -39.19
CA GLY A 247 23.14 3.81 -38.96
C GLY A 247 23.33 2.42 -38.34
N VAL A 248 22.37 1.54 -38.58
CA VAL A 248 22.31 0.16 -38.07
C VAL A 248 22.18 -0.79 -39.25
N LEU A 249 23.11 -1.73 -39.36
CA LEU A 249 23.11 -2.75 -40.39
C LEU A 249 22.24 -3.94 -39.96
N VAL A 250 21.22 -4.25 -40.76
CA VAL A 250 20.34 -5.41 -40.55
C VAL A 250 20.66 -6.45 -41.61
N ARG A 251 20.92 -7.70 -41.19
CA ARG A 251 21.11 -8.86 -42.06
C ARG A 251 19.98 -9.86 -41.89
N TRP A 252 19.47 -10.40 -43.00
CA TRP A 252 18.42 -11.41 -42.98
C TRP A 252 18.59 -12.44 -44.09
N LYS A 253 17.91 -13.57 -43.92
CA LYS A 253 17.79 -14.61 -44.95
C LYS A 253 16.34 -14.74 -45.37
N SER A 254 16.08 -14.56 -46.65
CA SER A 254 14.76 -14.74 -47.26
C SER A 254 14.46 -16.23 -47.43
N ASN A 255 13.22 -16.65 -47.22
CA ASN A 255 12.79 -18.04 -47.36
C ASN A 255 13.11 -18.54 -48.78
N GLY A 256 13.82 -19.67 -48.86
CA GLY A 256 14.25 -20.25 -50.15
C GLY A 256 15.51 -19.63 -50.76
N SER A 257 16.06 -18.56 -50.18
CA SER A 257 17.37 -18.00 -50.58
C SER A 257 18.50 -18.55 -49.70
N THR A 258 19.63 -18.88 -50.31
CA THR A 258 20.88 -19.20 -49.61
C THR A 258 21.73 -17.96 -49.31
N GLU A 259 21.49 -16.86 -50.02
CA GLU A 259 22.23 -15.62 -49.85
C GLU A 259 21.66 -14.82 -48.68
N GLU A 260 22.56 -14.22 -47.89
CA GLU A 260 22.19 -13.33 -46.79
C GLU A 260 22.12 -11.90 -47.32
N GLU A 261 20.94 -11.31 -47.25
CA GLU A 261 20.70 -9.93 -47.64
C GLU A 261 21.06 -9.01 -46.49
N GLN A 262 21.51 -7.80 -46.80
CA GLN A 262 21.83 -6.79 -45.79
C GLN A 262 21.44 -5.39 -46.24
N GLU A 263 21.02 -4.56 -45.30
CA GLU A 263 20.63 -3.19 -45.56
C GLU A 263 20.87 -2.30 -44.35
N LEU A 264 21.22 -1.05 -44.62
CA LEU A 264 21.46 -0.02 -43.61
C LEU A 264 20.17 0.76 -43.35
N PHE A 265 19.81 0.85 -42.08
CA PHE A 265 18.68 1.64 -41.58
C PHE A 265 19.20 2.71 -40.62
N ASP A 266 18.52 3.85 -40.52
CA ASP A 266 18.88 4.87 -39.54
C ASP A 266 18.55 4.40 -38.11
N ARG A 267 17.47 3.62 -37.96
CA ARG A 267 16.99 3.11 -36.67
C ARG A 267 16.40 1.71 -36.81
N VAL A 268 16.49 0.91 -35.76
CA VAL A 268 15.92 -0.45 -35.71
C VAL A 268 15.08 -0.64 -34.46
N VAL A 269 13.91 -1.27 -34.59
CA VAL A 269 13.07 -1.70 -33.47
C VAL A 269 12.95 -3.22 -33.47
N LEU A 270 13.42 -3.86 -32.41
CA LEU A 270 13.31 -5.30 -32.17
C LEU A 270 11.99 -5.59 -31.44
N ALA A 271 10.97 -5.99 -32.19
CA ALA A 271 9.65 -6.37 -31.70
C ALA A 271 9.48 -7.90 -31.57
N VAL A 272 10.50 -8.55 -31.03
CA VAL A 272 10.64 -10.02 -30.92
C VAL A 272 10.73 -10.47 -29.46
N SER A 273 10.70 -11.79 -29.22
CA SER A 273 10.92 -12.35 -27.89
C SER A 273 12.38 -12.13 -27.42
N PRO A 274 12.64 -12.06 -26.11
CA PRO A 274 13.97 -11.69 -25.59
C PRO A 274 15.07 -12.69 -25.99
N ASP A 275 14.74 -13.97 -26.14
CA ASP A 275 15.67 -15.00 -26.67
C ASP A 275 16.03 -14.76 -28.14
N VAL A 276 15.14 -14.16 -28.94
CA VAL A 276 15.46 -13.76 -30.32
C VAL A 276 16.25 -12.46 -30.31
N ALA A 277 15.81 -11.45 -29.57
CA ALA A 277 16.48 -10.14 -29.50
C ALA A 277 17.97 -10.29 -29.09
N SER A 278 18.23 -11.07 -28.04
CA SER A 278 19.59 -11.35 -27.56
C SER A 278 20.47 -12.13 -28.53
N ARG A 279 19.89 -12.97 -29.40
CA ARG A 279 20.65 -13.71 -30.43
C ARG A 279 21.03 -12.83 -31.62
N ILE A 280 20.15 -11.91 -32.01
CA ILE A 280 20.36 -11.08 -33.21
C ILE A 280 21.09 -9.78 -32.88
N PHE A 281 21.06 -9.31 -31.63
CA PHE A 281 21.69 -8.07 -31.20
C PHE A 281 22.59 -8.29 -29.96
N ALA A 282 23.90 -8.24 -30.20
CA ALA A 282 24.93 -8.66 -29.24
C ALA A 282 24.89 -7.94 -27.87
N PRO A 283 24.60 -6.63 -27.77
CA PRO A 283 24.50 -5.95 -26.46
C PRO A 283 23.46 -6.56 -25.52
N LEU A 284 22.44 -7.25 -26.05
CA LEU A 284 21.40 -7.92 -25.25
C LEU A 284 21.75 -9.39 -24.92
N ALA A 285 22.93 -9.90 -25.30
CA ALA A 285 23.31 -11.29 -25.02
C ALA A 285 23.47 -11.54 -23.51
N ALA A 286 24.08 -10.60 -22.79
CA ALA A 286 24.37 -10.73 -21.35
C ALA A 286 23.11 -10.89 -20.48
N ILE A 287 21.99 -10.31 -20.89
CA ILE A 287 20.73 -10.33 -20.13
C ILE A 287 19.81 -11.51 -20.48
N ALA A 288 20.14 -12.28 -21.53
CA ALA A 288 19.27 -13.33 -22.06
C ALA A 288 18.92 -14.39 -21.00
N HIS A 289 19.88 -14.77 -20.17
CA HIS A 289 19.68 -15.76 -19.10
C HIS A 289 18.76 -15.25 -17.98
N LYS A 290 18.63 -13.92 -17.82
CA LYS A 290 17.75 -13.29 -16.82
C LYS A 290 16.29 -13.28 -17.27
N MET A 291 15.99 -13.63 -18.52
CA MET A 291 14.65 -13.56 -19.13
C MET A 291 14.19 -14.92 -19.65
N PRO A 292 13.73 -15.82 -18.77
CA PRO A 292 13.35 -17.17 -19.16
C PRO A 292 12.19 -17.15 -20.16
N THR A 293 12.37 -17.91 -21.25
CA THR A 293 11.33 -18.16 -22.26
C THR A 293 10.98 -19.64 -22.29
N VAL A 294 9.69 -19.95 -22.46
CA VAL A 294 9.19 -21.32 -22.60
C VAL A 294 8.37 -21.45 -23.87
N GLN A 295 8.44 -22.63 -24.50
CA GLN A 295 7.55 -22.98 -25.61
C GLN A 295 6.19 -23.44 -25.06
N VAL A 296 5.12 -22.82 -25.56
CA VAL A 296 3.74 -23.17 -25.23
C VAL A 296 3.07 -23.74 -26.46
N GLU A 297 2.46 -24.91 -26.29
CA GLU A 297 1.69 -25.58 -27.33
C GLU A 297 0.21 -25.30 -27.14
N SER A 298 -0.50 -25.08 -28.25
CA SER A 298 -1.94 -24.88 -28.24
C SER A 298 -2.60 -25.53 -29.45
N SER A 299 -3.74 -26.17 -29.23
CA SER A 299 -4.46 -26.93 -30.25
C SER A 299 -5.95 -26.60 -30.22
N VAL A 300 -6.57 -26.48 -31.39
CA VAL A 300 -8.03 -26.44 -31.55
C VAL A 300 -8.50 -27.85 -31.87
N LEU A 301 -9.33 -28.42 -31.00
CA LEU A 301 -9.80 -29.79 -31.03
C LEU A 301 -11.33 -29.83 -31.25
N PRO A 302 -11.86 -30.80 -32.00
CA PRO A 302 -13.29 -31.04 -32.06
C PRO A 302 -13.79 -31.62 -30.74
N MET A 303 -15.05 -31.34 -30.36
CA MET A 303 -15.66 -31.89 -29.15
C MET A 303 -15.88 -33.40 -29.21
N THR A 304 -16.18 -33.91 -30.41
CA THR A 304 -16.45 -35.32 -30.70
C THR A 304 -15.48 -35.83 -31.76
N LYS A 305 -15.17 -37.13 -31.77
CA LYS A 305 -14.30 -37.75 -32.78
C LYS A 305 -14.89 -37.73 -34.20
N GLU A 306 -16.19 -37.47 -34.35
CA GLU A 306 -16.82 -37.31 -35.66
C GLU A 306 -16.43 -35.97 -36.30
N ASN A 307 -15.97 -36.02 -37.56
CA ASN A 307 -15.52 -34.88 -38.38
C ASN A 307 -16.67 -33.92 -38.75
N GLY A 308 -17.23 -33.22 -37.76
CA GLY A 308 -18.30 -32.24 -37.96
C GLY A 308 -17.84 -30.79 -38.14
N TYR A 309 -16.54 -30.53 -38.27
CA TYR A 309 -16.00 -29.16 -38.37
C TYR A 309 -15.11 -29.01 -39.61
N SER A 310 -15.26 -27.89 -40.32
CA SER A 310 -14.41 -27.50 -41.45
C SER A 310 -13.70 -26.17 -41.20
N VAL A 311 -12.58 -25.94 -41.88
CA VAL A 311 -11.83 -24.69 -41.83
C VAL A 311 -12.33 -23.77 -42.93
N VAL A 312 -12.76 -22.57 -42.57
CA VAL A 312 -13.16 -21.56 -43.56
C VAL A 312 -11.93 -20.80 -44.02
N HIS A 313 -11.49 -21.06 -45.24
CA HIS A 313 -10.40 -20.34 -45.90
C HIS A 313 -10.93 -19.01 -46.47
N LYS A 314 -10.24 -17.89 -46.22
CA LYS A 314 -10.61 -16.55 -46.71
C LYS A 314 -10.75 -16.58 -48.23
N SER A 315 -11.96 -16.33 -48.75
CA SER A 315 -12.18 -15.94 -50.15
C SER A 315 -13.12 -14.73 -50.18
N SER A 316 -12.69 -13.69 -50.92
CA SER A 316 -13.41 -12.46 -51.29
C SER A 316 -13.76 -11.44 -50.19
N GLU A 317 -13.72 -10.16 -50.62
CA GLU A 317 -13.63 -8.93 -49.84
C GLU A 317 -14.94 -8.46 -49.16
N ASP A 318 -16.01 -9.27 -49.16
CA ASP A 318 -17.29 -8.86 -48.58
C ASP A 318 -17.75 -9.82 -47.45
N GLY A 319 -17.73 -9.35 -46.20
CA GLY A 319 -18.51 -9.96 -45.11
C GLY A 319 -17.76 -10.50 -43.89
N VAL A 320 -16.71 -9.84 -43.39
CA VAL A 320 -16.08 -10.19 -42.08
C VAL A 320 -16.99 -9.90 -40.87
N SER A 321 -18.16 -9.30 -41.08
CA SER A 321 -19.25 -9.22 -40.09
C SER A 321 -19.90 -10.58 -39.77
N ALA A 322 -19.64 -11.65 -40.54
CA ALA A 322 -20.45 -12.87 -40.51
C ALA A 322 -19.99 -14.01 -39.57
N GLY A 323 -18.81 -13.93 -38.93
CA GLY A 323 -18.26 -15.05 -38.13
C GLY A 323 -18.28 -14.88 -36.61
N CYS A 324 -18.97 -13.85 -36.08
CA CYS A 324 -19.04 -13.61 -34.64
C CYS A 324 -20.38 -14.12 -34.09
N MET A 325 -20.37 -15.32 -33.51
CA MET A 325 -21.58 -15.96 -32.94
C MET A 325 -22.25 -15.12 -31.82
N HIS A 326 -21.56 -14.12 -31.27
CA HIS A 326 -22.15 -13.18 -30.31
C HIS A 326 -23.34 -12.37 -30.86
N HIS A 327 -23.48 -12.27 -32.18
CA HIS A 327 -24.62 -11.61 -32.81
C HIS A 327 -25.74 -12.58 -33.26
N SER A 328 -25.51 -13.90 -33.26
CA SER A 328 -26.45 -14.87 -33.86
C SER A 328 -27.20 -15.76 -32.86
N LYS A 329 -26.69 -16.03 -31.65
CA LYS A 329 -27.41 -16.76 -30.58
C LYS A 329 -26.98 -16.27 -29.19
N ASP A 330 -27.92 -16.34 -28.24
CA ASP A 330 -27.85 -15.97 -26.81
C ASP A 330 -26.43 -15.64 -26.29
N GLY A 331 -25.98 -14.40 -26.56
CA GLY A 331 -24.66 -13.88 -26.19
C GLY A 331 -24.41 -13.81 -24.68
N SER A 332 -25.34 -14.36 -23.88
CA SER A 332 -25.30 -14.39 -22.42
C SER A 332 -24.61 -15.64 -21.84
N ARG A 333 -24.40 -16.71 -22.64
CA ARG A 333 -23.86 -17.99 -22.14
C ARG A 333 -22.37 -17.90 -21.83
N ALA A 334 -21.99 -18.28 -20.61
CA ALA A 334 -20.60 -18.28 -20.19
C ALA A 334 -19.77 -19.34 -20.95
N GLN A 335 -18.57 -18.97 -21.36
CA GLN A 335 -17.58 -19.87 -21.92
C GLN A 335 -16.84 -20.59 -20.78
N THR A 336 -16.64 -21.89 -20.90
CA THR A 336 -16.00 -22.69 -19.84
C THR A 336 -14.50 -22.79 -20.07
N ILE A 337 -13.70 -22.46 -19.05
CA ILE A 337 -12.26 -22.67 -19.03
C ILE A 337 -11.94 -23.65 -17.91
N MET A 338 -11.57 -24.87 -18.27
CA MET A 338 -11.17 -25.91 -17.32
C MET A 338 -9.65 -25.93 -17.18
N LEU A 339 -9.18 -25.74 -15.95
CA LEU A 339 -7.79 -25.83 -15.55
C LEU A 339 -7.57 -27.20 -14.91
N LYS A 340 -7.03 -28.13 -15.70
CA LYS A 340 -6.74 -29.49 -15.30
C LYS A 340 -5.30 -29.56 -14.81
N THR A 341 -5.10 -29.92 -13.54
CA THR A 341 -3.76 -29.93 -12.92
C THR A 341 -3.36 -31.33 -12.48
N ARG A 342 -2.17 -31.78 -12.91
CA ARG A 342 -1.49 -32.96 -12.38
C ARG A 342 -0.52 -32.51 -11.30
N PHE A 343 -0.71 -32.99 -10.07
CA PHE A 343 0.21 -32.74 -8.96
C PHE A 343 1.23 -33.89 -8.87
N SER A 344 2.49 -33.56 -8.64
CA SER A 344 3.56 -34.54 -8.42
C SER A 344 4.60 -33.99 -7.44
N ASN A 345 5.40 -34.87 -6.84
CA ASN A 345 6.51 -34.47 -5.97
C ASN A 345 7.59 -33.63 -6.68
N LYS A 346 7.62 -33.65 -8.02
CA LYS A 346 8.56 -32.88 -8.85
C LYS A 346 7.97 -31.55 -9.35
N GLY A 347 6.74 -31.22 -8.95
CA GLY A 347 6.01 -30.01 -9.38
C GLY A 347 4.63 -30.32 -9.95
N SER A 348 3.88 -29.27 -10.26
CA SER A 348 2.56 -29.36 -10.88
C SER A 348 2.58 -28.96 -12.35
N GLN A 349 1.75 -29.62 -13.15
CA GLN A 349 1.54 -29.29 -14.56
C GLN A 349 0.05 -29.01 -14.78
N THR A 350 -0.27 -27.91 -15.46
CA THR A 350 -1.66 -27.50 -15.71
C THR A 350 -1.92 -27.36 -17.19
N GLU A 351 -2.92 -28.10 -17.68
CA GLU A 351 -3.53 -27.94 -19.00
C GLU A 351 -4.77 -27.06 -18.88
N ALA A 352 -4.91 -26.09 -19.79
CA ALA A 352 -6.11 -25.27 -19.91
C ALA A 352 -6.95 -25.73 -21.11
N LEU A 353 -8.22 -26.04 -20.86
CA LEU A 353 -9.19 -26.46 -21.86
C LEU A 353 -10.31 -25.43 -21.92
N HIS A 354 -10.37 -24.68 -23.01
CA HIS A 354 -11.37 -23.63 -23.22
C HIS A 354 -12.42 -24.10 -24.24
N THR A 355 -13.65 -24.27 -23.79
CA THR A 355 -14.78 -24.62 -24.65
C THR A 355 -15.36 -23.35 -25.28
N MET A 356 -15.26 -23.28 -26.61
CA MET A 356 -15.79 -22.19 -27.41
C MET A 356 -17.30 -22.36 -27.66
N PRO A 357 -18.05 -21.27 -27.89
CA PRO A 357 -19.47 -21.30 -28.27
C PRO A 357 -19.83 -22.26 -29.41
N SER A 358 -18.99 -22.39 -30.45
CA SER A 358 -19.20 -23.33 -31.56
C SER A 358 -19.08 -24.81 -31.15
N GLY A 359 -18.58 -25.10 -29.96
CA GLY A 359 -18.34 -26.44 -29.43
C GLY A 359 -16.88 -26.89 -29.54
N VAL A 360 -16.01 -26.20 -30.27
CA VAL A 360 -14.58 -26.56 -30.32
C VAL A 360 -13.89 -26.33 -28.97
N ILE A 361 -12.84 -27.09 -28.71
CA ILE A 361 -12.05 -27.00 -27.48
C ILE A 361 -10.65 -26.52 -27.81
N VAL A 362 -10.21 -25.43 -27.17
CA VAL A 362 -8.83 -24.96 -27.24
C VAL A 362 -8.06 -25.55 -26.07
N SER A 363 -7.16 -26.50 -26.35
CA SER A 363 -6.20 -27.02 -25.35
C SER A 363 -4.92 -26.21 -25.39
N THR A 364 -4.42 -25.80 -24.22
CA THR A 364 -3.16 -25.06 -24.05
C THR A 364 -2.32 -25.70 -22.96
N CYS A 365 -1.02 -25.89 -23.22
CA CYS A 365 -0.08 -26.60 -22.35
C CYS A 365 -0.59 -28.02 -21.99
N PRO A 366 -0.83 -28.91 -22.97
CA PRO A 366 -1.31 -30.25 -22.70
C PRO A 366 -0.35 -31.02 -21.80
N ILE A 367 -0.89 -31.70 -20.78
CA ILE A 367 -0.11 -32.39 -19.74
C ILE A 367 0.74 -33.55 -20.32
N ASP A 368 0.23 -34.24 -21.33
CA ASP A 368 0.92 -35.37 -21.99
C ASP A 368 1.26 -35.01 -23.44
N SER A 369 1.99 -33.90 -23.65
CA SER A 369 2.39 -33.51 -25.00
C SER A 369 3.32 -34.54 -25.63
N THR A 370 2.90 -35.06 -26.78
CA THR A 370 3.68 -35.95 -27.66
C THR A 370 3.82 -35.36 -29.08
N GLY A 371 3.54 -34.05 -29.23
CA GLY A 371 3.45 -33.36 -30.51
C GLY A 371 2.00 -33.02 -30.89
N PRO A 372 1.74 -32.63 -32.16
CA PRO A 372 0.41 -32.22 -32.62
C PRO A 372 -0.59 -33.39 -32.50
N PRO A 373 -1.74 -33.18 -31.83
CA PRO A 373 -2.77 -34.21 -31.73
C PRO A 373 -3.29 -34.60 -33.13
N LYS A 374 -3.49 -35.90 -33.37
CA LYS A 374 -3.93 -36.43 -34.68
C LYS A 374 -5.26 -35.84 -35.18
N ASN A 375 -6.13 -35.46 -34.25
CA ASN A 375 -7.45 -34.88 -34.53
C ASN A 375 -7.49 -33.36 -34.35
N ALA A 376 -6.34 -32.67 -34.25
CA ALA A 376 -6.32 -31.22 -34.13
C ALA A 376 -6.69 -30.55 -35.45
N ILE A 377 -7.67 -29.64 -35.39
CA ILE A 377 -8.06 -28.77 -36.51
C ILE A 377 -6.95 -27.75 -36.78
N ARG A 378 -6.34 -27.24 -35.69
CA ARG A 378 -5.22 -26.30 -35.73
C ARG A 378 -4.26 -26.63 -34.60
N TYR A 379 -2.97 -26.58 -34.89
CA TYR A 379 -1.90 -26.71 -33.91
C TYR A 379 -0.93 -25.54 -34.07
N ALA A 380 -0.46 -24.99 -32.96
CA ALA A 380 0.54 -23.93 -32.97
C ALA A 380 1.45 -23.99 -31.73
N LYS A 381 2.69 -23.54 -31.93
CA LYS A 381 3.68 -23.33 -30.87
C LYS A 381 4.02 -21.85 -30.78
N PHE A 382 4.15 -21.35 -29.56
CA PHE A 382 4.50 -19.96 -29.31
C PHE A 382 5.50 -19.86 -28.17
N THR A 383 6.48 -18.97 -28.32
CA THR A 383 7.36 -18.59 -27.23
C THR A 383 6.63 -17.68 -26.25
N ARG A 384 6.69 -17.99 -24.95
CA ARG A 384 6.22 -17.14 -23.85
C ARG A 384 7.37 -16.72 -22.96
N THR A 385 7.52 -15.42 -22.75
CA THR A 385 8.44 -14.88 -21.74
C THR A 385 7.80 -14.97 -20.37
N LEU A 386 8.55 -15.47 -19.40
CA LEU A 386 8.14 -15.53 -18.01
C LEU A 386 8.64 -14.29 -17.27
N ARG A 387 7.79 -13.70 -16.44
CA ARG A 387 8.16 -12.57 -15.57
C ARG A 387 8.65 -13.11 -14.22
N THR A 388 9.94 -13.00 -13.99
CA THR A 388 10.61 -13.21 -12.68
C THR A 388 11.05 -11.85 -12.09
N PRO A 389 11.31 -11.74 -10.78
CA PRO A 389 11.90 -10.54 -10.19
C PRO A 389 13.18 -10.09 -10.90
N GLN A 390 14.09 -11.03 -11.22
CA GLN A 390 15.33 -10.76 -11.96
C GLN A 390 15.05 -10.22 -13.36
N SER A 391 14.09 -10.82 -14.09
CA SER A 391 13.70 -10.33 -15.42
C SER A 391 13.05 -8.94 -15.36
N ARG A 392 12.34 -8.60 -14.27
CA ARG A 392 11.72 -7.30 -14.07
C ARG A 392 12.79 -6.24 -13.85
N ALA A 393 13.73 -6.49 -12.94
CA ALA A 393 14.84 -5.59 -12.65
C ALA A 393 15.68 -5.31 -13.91
N ALA A 394 16.01 -6.35 -14.68
CA ALA A 394 16.74 -6.21 -15.94
C ALA A 394 15.96 -5.36 -16.97
N VAL A 395 14.64 -5.51 -17.06
CA VAL A 395 13.80 -4.68 -17.93
C VAL A 395 13.73 -3.24 -17.45
N GLU A 396 13.58 -2.99 -16.15
CA GLU A 396 13.52 -1.61 -15.62
C GLU A 396 14.84 -0.86 -15.86
N LYS A 397 16.00 -1.51 -15.66
CA LYS A 397 17.32 -0.97 -16.00
C LYS A 397 17.39 -0.58 -17.48
N MET A 398 17.14 -1.53 -18.39
CA MET A 398 17.18 -1.27 -19.83
C MET A 398 16.17 -0.21 -20.30
N MET A 399 15.02 -0.08 -19.64
CA MET A 399 14.01 0.89 -20.05
C MET A 399 14.26 2.30 -19.49
N GLY A 400 15.38 2.52 -18.79
CA GLY A 400 15.84 3.82 -18.30
C GLY A 400 14.97 4.40 -17.18
N ARG A 401 14.37 3.54 -16.34
CA ARG A 401 13.50 3.98 -15.25
C ARG A 401 14.32 4.09 -13.97
N ALA A 402 14.43 5.30 -13.42
CA ALA A 402 15.16 5.57 -12.19
C ALA A 402 14.56 4.79 -11.01
N TYR A 403 15.43 4.10 -10.27
CA TYR A 403 15.08 3.52 -8.99
C TYR A 403 14.92 4.65 -7.97
N PRO A 404 13.88 4.65 -7.12
CA PRO A 404 13.95 5.40 -5.87
C PRO A 404 15.15 4.85 -5.08
N ASP A 405 16.01 5.74 -4.54
CA ASP A 405 17.19 5.45 -3.70
C ASP A 405 16.94 4.29 -2.71
N ASP A 406 17.23 3.07 -3.15
CA ASP A 406 17.13 1.85 -2.35
C ASP A 406 18.39 1.03 -2.66
N ASP A 407 19.36 1.07 -1.73
CA ASP A 407 20.67 0.40 -1.74
C ASP A 407 20.61 -1.12 -2.04
N THR A 408 19.41 -1.69 -2.14
CA THR A 408 19.17 -3.13 -2.38
C THR A 408 19.26 -3.55 -3.84
N ASN A 409 18.98 -2.66 -4.80
CA ASN A 409 18.88 -3.06 -6.22
C ASN A 409 20.22 -3.07 -6.97
N GLU A 410 21.25 -2.36 -6.48
CA GLU A 410 22.63 -2.48 -7.00
C GLU A 410 23.19 -3.91 -6.82
N LYS A 411 22.68 -4.68 -5.85
CA LYS A 411 23.15 -6.06 -5.58
C LYS A 411 22.52 -7.14 -6.46
N LEU A 412 21.41 -6.86 -7.16
CA LEU A 412 20.68 -7.85 -7.97
C LEU A 412 21.16 -7.95 -9.42
N LEU A 413 22.02 -7.04 -9.85
CA LEU A 413 22.52 -6.95 -11.21
C LEU A 413 24.05 -6.98 -11.16
N ASP A 414 24.66 -8.08 -11.61
CA ASP A 414 26.04 -8.00 -12.13
C ASP A 414 26.08 -6.92 -13.21
N ASP A 415 27.14 -6.12 -13.20
CA ASP A 415 27.39 -4.91 -14.00
C ASP A 415 27.51 -5.17 -15.53
N ASP A 416 27.04 -6.32 -16.00
CA ASP A 416 27.35 -6.88 -17.32
C ASP A 416 26.58 -6.26 -18.50
N CYS A 417 25.69 -5.29 -18.29
CA CYS A 417 24.94 -4.67 -19.38
C CYS A 417 24.59 -3.20 -19.07
N ASP A 418 25.31 -2.30 -19.76
CA ASP A 418 25.12 -0.84 -19.73
C ASP A 418 24.18 -0.33 -20.82
N TRP A 419 23.65 -1.22 -21.66
CA TRP A 419 22.78 -0.83 -22.77
C TRP A 419 21.39 -0.41 -22.29
N THR A 420 20.95 0.76 -22.70
CA THR A 420 19.62 1.31 -22.47
C THR A 420 18.83 1.35 -23.78
N ASN A 421 17.51 1.18 -23.69
CA ASN A 421 16.61 1.15 -24.82
C ASN A 421 16.66 2.46 -25.62
N GLY A 422 17.23 2.39 -26.83
CA GLY A 422 17.50 3.51 -27.72
C GLY A 422 18.98 3.73 -28.01
N ASP A 423 19.88 3.16 -27.21
CA ASP A 423 21.31 3.17 -27.47
C ASP A 423 21.62 2.47 -28.79
N ASP A 424 22.68 2.91 -29.45
CA ASP A 424 23.12 2.43 -30.77
C ASP A 424 22.08 2.58 -31.90
N ASN A 425 21.08 3.46 -31.74
CA ASN A 425 19.92 3.57 -32.63
C ASN A 425 19.09 2.27 -32.74
N VAL A 426 19.09 1.46 -31.67
CA VAL A 426 18.29 0.24 -31.56
C VAL A 426 17.29 0.38 -30.42
N TRP A 427 16.04 0.00 -30.67
CA TRP A 427 14.98 -0.04 -29.66
C TRP A 427 14.42 -1.45 -29.51
N ILE A 428 13.86 -1.76 -28.34
CA ILE A 428 13.09 -2.98 -28.07
C ILE A 428 11.62 -2.65 -27.79
N ALA A 429 10.72 -3.48 -28.30
CA ALA A 429 9.28 -3.38 -28.04
C ALA A 429 8.66 -4.77 -27.87
N GLY A 430 7.72 -4.93 -26.96
CA GLY A 430 7.15 -6.23 -26.67
C GLY A 430 6.41 -6.28 -25.34
N ALA A 431 5.60 -7.31 -25.16
CA ALA A 431 4.90 -7.57 -23.89
C ALA A 431 5.86 -7.69 -22.69
N TRP A 432 7.14 -7.98 -22.93
CA TRP A 432 8.16 -8.11 -21.91
C TRP A 432 8.88 -6.78 -21.60
N CYS A 433 8.76 -5.76 -22.46
CA CYS A 433 9.45 -4.46 -22.35
C CYS A 433 8.69 -3.43 -21.49
N TRP A 434 8.05 -3.85 -20.38
CA TRP A 434 7.33 -2.95 -19.48
C TRP A 434 7.19 -3.51 -18.05
N ASP A 435 6.88 -2.62 -17.10
CA ASP A 435 6.56 -2.98 -15.71
C ASP A 435 5.14 -3.55 -15.55
N GLY A 436 4.95 -4.79 -15.99
CA GLY A 436 3.71 -5.52 -15.79
C GLY A 436 3.81 -6.99 -16.21
N MET A 437 2.68 -7.69 -16.10
CA MET A 437 2.52 -9.04 -16.65
C MET A 437 2.76 -9.01 -18.16
N VAL A 438 3.41 -10.06 -18.69
CA VAL A 438 3.76 -10.19 -20.12
C VAL A 438 2.52 -10.51 -20.96
N LEU A 439 1.67 -9.49 -21.13
CA LEU A 439 0.38 -9.52 -21.80
C LEU A 439 0.28 -8.38 -22.82
N LEU A 440 -0.86 -8.31 -23.53
CA LEU A 440 -1.06 -7.39 -24.67
C LEU A 440 -0.86 -5.91 -24.32
N GLU A 441 -1.18 -5.48 -23.09
CA GLU A 441 -0.97 -4.09 -22.64
C GLU A 441 0.51 -3.69 -22.77
N GLY A 442 1.44 -4.59 -22.41
CA GLY A 442 2.88 -4.34 -22.52
C GLY A 442 3.34 -4.12 -23.96
N CYS A 443 2.73 -4.81 -24.93
CA CYS A 443 3.01 -4.58 -26.35
C CYS A 443 2.69 -3.13 -26.75
N VAL A 444 1.54 -2.62 -26.33
CA VAL A 444 1.08 -1.28 -26.68
C VAL A 444 1.87 -0.22 -25.91
N VAL A 445 2.12 -0.42 -24.62
CA VAL A 445 2.88 0.52 -23.77
C VAL A 445 4.32 0.67 -24.23
N SER A 446 4.99 -0.43 -24.59
CA SER A 446 6.37 -0.38 -25.10
C SER A 446 6.44 0.27 -26.48
N ALA A 447 5.52 -0.04 -27.40
CA ALA A 447 5.41 0.65 -28.70
C ALA A 447 5.15 2.16 -28.55
N MET A 448 4.30 2.55 -27.60
CA MET A 448 4.08 3.96 -27.26
C MET A 448 5.35 4.63 -26.72
N LYS A 449 6.20 3.92 -25.97
CA LYS A 449 7.49 4.48 -25.54
C LYS A 449 8.42 4.69 -26.74
N VAL A 450 8.56 3.72 -27.64
CA VAL A 450 9.36 3.88 -28.86
C VAL A 450 8.86 5.08 -29.68
N ALA A 451 7.55 5.23 -29.85
CA ALA A 451 6.99 6.40 -30.54
C ALA A 451 7.36 7.73 -29.86
N ARG A 452 7.33 7.80 -28.52
CA ARG A 452 7.77 8.99 -27.77
C ARG A 452 9.25 9.29 -27.93
N ASP A 453 10.10 8.27 -27.92
CA ASP A 453 11.54 8.43 -28.13
C ASP A 453 11.84 8.91 -29.58
N PHE A 454 10.93 8.63 -30.52
CA PHE A 454 10.97 9.16 -31.89
C PHE A 454 10.28 10.55 -31.99
N GLY A 455 9.73 11.07 -30.90
CA GLY A 455 8.97 12.33 -30.90
C GLY A 455 7.69 12.25 -31.75
N VAL A 456 7.09 11.07 -31.87
CA VAL A 456 5.82 10.84 -32.57
C VAL A 456 4.68 10.95 -31.56
N GLU A 457 3.66 11.74 -31.90
CA GLU A 457 2.44 11.86 -31.09
C GLU A 457 1.64 10.56 -31.08
N ILE A 458 1.09 10.21 -29.92
CA ILE A 458 0.27 9.01 -29.79
C ILE A 458 -1.21 9.42 -29.82
N PRO A 459 -1.99 9.01 -30.83
CA PRO A 459 -3.37 9.48 -31.01
C PRO A 459 -4.30 9.15 -29.84
N TRP A 460 -4.00 8.08 -29.10
CA TRP A 460 -4.79 7.59 -27.97
C TRP A 460 -4.16 7.84 -26.60
N ALA A 461 -3.11 8.67 -26.51
CA ALA A 461 -2.58 9.16 -25.24
C ALA A 461 -3.46 10.30 -24.71
N LEU A 462 -3.67 10.36 -23.38
CA LEU A 462 -4.57 11.32 -22.73
C LEU A 462 -4.22 12.78 -23.09
N GLY A 463 -5.13 13.41 -23.85
CA GLY A 463 -5.09 14.81 -24.26
C GLY A 463 -6.32 15.24 -25.08
N SER A 464 -7.52 14.81 -24.69
CA SER A 464 -8.81 15.47 -25.05
C SER A 464 -9.99 14.73 -24.42
N ILE A 465 -10.50 15.28 -23.32
CA ILE A 465 -11.83 14.94 -22.79
C ILE A 465 -12.81 15.86 -23.51
N THR A 466 -13.49 15.36 -24.54
CA THR A 466 -14.84 15.78 -24.99
C THR A 466 -15.20 15.03 -26.28
N GLN A 467 -16.42 14.51 -26.38
CA GLN A 467 -16.98 13.66 -27.46
C GLN A 467 -16.51 12.19 -27.40
N ALA A 468 -17.35 11.16 -27.28
CA ALA A 468 -18.79 11.06 -27.37
C ALA A 468 -19.27 9.90 -26.46
N MET A 469 -20.06 10.23 -25.43
CA MET A 469 -20.97 9.28 -24.81
C MET A 469 -22.39 9.73 -25.17
N SER A 470 -22.85 9.33 -26.35
CA SER A 470 -24.27 9.34 -26.69
C SER A 470 -24.56 8.20 -27.67
N SER A 471 -25.17 7.12 -27.17
CA SER A 471 -26.40 6.55 -27.72
C SER A 471 -26.66 5.16 -27.14
N SER A 472 -27.63 5.12 -26.23
CA SER A 472 -28.70 4.12 -26.12
C SER A 472 -28.32 2.63 -26.18
N SER A 473 -28.35 1.99 -25.01
CA SER A 473 -29.37 0.97 -24.74
C SER A 473 -29.59 0.87 -23.22
N SER A 474 -30.18 1.95 -22.69
CA SER A 474 -30.34 2.21 -21.26
C SER A 474 -31.70 1.77 -20.70
N ARG A 475 -32.50 0.98 -21.44
CA ARG A 475 -33.88 0.71 -21.01
C ARG A 475 -34.04 -0.57 -20.19
N ASP A 476 -33.21 -1.60 -20.40
CA ASP A 476 -33.37 -2.87 -19.66
C ASP A 476 -32.37 -3.04 -18.50
N ILE A 477 -31.19 -2.42 -18.60
CA ILE A 477 -30.23 -2.29 -17.49
C ILE A 477 -30.81 -1.34 -16.42
N GLY A 478 -31.61 -0.35 -16.83
CA GLY A 478 -32.21 0.63 -15.93
C GLY A 478 -33.07 0.01 -14.83
N LEU A 479 -33.85 -1.05 -15.10
CA LEU A 479 -34.80 -1.59 -14.11
C LEU A 479 -34.15 -2.44 -13.02
N ALA A 480 -33.12 -3.23 -13.32
CA ALA A 480 -32.42 -4.03 -12.33
C ALA A 480 -31.34 -3.23 -11.58
N PHE A 481 -30.65 -2.31 -12.28
CA PHE A 481 -29.75 -1.35 -11.64
C PHE A 481 -30.53 -0.34 -10.82
N MET A 482 -31.70 0.15 -11.27
CA MET A 482 -32.58 0.93 -10.39
C MET A 482 -33.11 0.08 -9.25
N GLY A 483 -33.44 -1.20 -9.40
CA GLY A 483 -33.86 -2.01 -8.24
C GLY A 483 -32.79 -2.06 -7.13
N GLY A 484 -31.55 -2.39 -7.49
CA GLY A 484 -30.44 -2.49 -6.53
C GLY A 484 -29.84 -1.14 -6.11
N PHE A 485 -29.75 -0.17 -7.02
CA PHE A 485 -29.30 1.20 -6.74
C PHE A 485 -30.37 1.99 -6.02
N ILE A 486 -31.66 1.84 -6.35
CA ILE A 486 -32.74 2.39 -5.52
C ILE A 486 -32.68 1.69 -4.19
N VAL A 487 -32.61 0.37 -4.01
CA VAL A 487 -32.53 -0.19 -2.65
C VAL A 487 -31.29 0.26 -1.88
N ALA A 488 -30.11 0.33 -2.51
CA ALA A 488 -28.88 0.81 -1.87
C ALA A 488 -28.92 2.31 -1.58
N VAL A 489 -29.41 3.14 -2.50
CA VAL A 489 -29.61 4.57 -2.30
C VAL A 489 -30.81 4.81 -1.39
N PHE A 490 -31.84 3.99 -1.34
CA PHE A 490 -32.94 4.08 -0.38
C PHE A 490 -32.47 3.60 0.97
N THR A 491 -31.53 2.67 1.07
CA THR A 491 -30.99 2.22 2.37
C THR A 491 -29.93 3.19 2.88
N VAL A 492 -29.09 3.74 2.00
CA VAL A 492 -28.10 4.79 2.32
C VAL A 492 -28.76 6.16 2.46
N SER A 493 -29.85 6.42 1.75
CA SER A 493 -30.67 7.63 1.94
C SER A 493 -31.73 7.42 2.99
N ILE A 494 -32.19 6.22 3.37
CA ILE A 494 -32.98 6.03 4.60
C ILE A 494 -32.04 6.02 5.78
N ALA A 495 -30.87 5.40 5.74
CA ALA A 495 -29.85 5.53 6.79
C ALA A 495 -29.32 6.96 6.85
N GLY A 496 -29.18 7.61 5.69
CA GLY A 496 -28.75 8.98 5.51
C GLY A 496 -29.83 9.99 5.86
N ILE A 497 -31.11 9.75 5.57
CA ILE A 497 -32.29 10.54 5.99
C ILE A 497 -32.64 10.18 7.43
N LEU A 498 -32.36 8.99 7.95
CA LEU A 498 -32.47 8.67 9.39
C LEU A 498 -31.30 9.31 10.15
N ALA A 499 -30.12 9.45 9.55
CA ALA A 499 -28.98 10.19 10.10
C ALA A 499 -29.16 11.72 9.96
N LEU A 500 -29.73 12.18 8.84
CA LEU A 500 -30.07 13.58 8.51
C LEU A 500 -31.38 14.02 9.16
N ARG A 501 -32.32 13.12 9.48
CA ARG A 501 -33.48 13.37 10.36
C ARG A 501 -33.14 13.15 11.83
N ARG A 502 -32.08 12.40 12.17
CA ARG A 502 -31.50 12.40 13.53
C ARG A 502 -30.70 13.66 13.81
N THR A 503 -30.14 14.29 12.79
CA THR A 503 -29.68 15.67 12.88
C THR A 503 -30.90 16.54 12.65
N ASP A 504 -31.69 16.67 13.71
CA ASP A 504 -32.71 17.70 13.80
C ASP A 504 -32.08 19.02 13.29
N VAL A 505 -32.66 19.60 12.24
CA VAL A 505 -32.18 20.87 11.66
C VAL A 505 -32.39 22.01 12.66
N TYR A 506 -33.26 21.79 13.65
CA TYR A 506 -33.43 22.58 14.87
C TYR A 506 -32.70 21.98 16.08
N GLY A 507 -31.90 20.94 15.88
CA GLY A 507 -31.08 20.32 16.90
C GLY A 507 -30.04 21.29 17.41
N LEU A 508 -29.58 21.05 18.64
CA LEU A 508 -28.68 21.94 19.36
C LEU A 508 -27.26 22.05 18.77
N GLY A 509 -27.01 21.58 17.55
CA GLY A 509 -25.71 21.59 16.86
C GLY A 509 -25.05 22.97 16.72
N HIS A 510 -25.82 24.06 16.89
CA HIS A 510 -25.32 25.43 17.02
C HIS A 510 -24.40 25.64 18.23
N TRP A 511 -24.37 24.73 19.21
CA TRP A 511 -23.39 24.78 20.31
C TRP A 511 -21.94 24.83 19.78
N LYS A 512 -21.68 24.23 18.60
CA LYS A 512 -20.37 24.28 17.93
C LYS A 512 -19.97 25.70 17.50
N LEU A 513 -20.95 26.55 17.16
CA LEU A 513 -20.74 27.96 16.81
C LEU A 513 -20.63 28.85 18.06
N ASN A 514 -21.23 28.42 19.17
CA ASN A 514 -21.20 29.12 20.45
C ASN A 514 -20.04 28.66 21.35
N ALA A 515 -19.33 27.60 20.96
CA ALA A 515 -18.12 27.15 21.62
C ALA A 515 -17.07 28.27 21.55
N LYS A 516 -16.68 28.80 22.70
CA LYS A 516 -15.68 29.86 22.78
C LYS A 516 -14.32 29.26 22.44
N MET A 517 -13.71 29.74 21.35
CA MET A 517 -12.37 29.34 20.91
C MET A 517 -11.33 30.43 21.20
N PRO A 518 -10.08 30.07 21.52
CA PRO A 518 -9.60 28.70 21.76
C PRO A 518 -10.19 28.13 23.07
N LEU A 519 -10.33 26.80 23.14
CA LEU A 519 -10.71 26.13 24.39
C LEU A 519 -9.73 26.50 25.51
N SER A 520 -10.23 26.67 26.73
CA SER A 520 -9.42 27.02 27.90
C SER A 520 -8.41 25.94 28.27
N SER A 521 -8.79 24.67 28.03
CA SER A 521 -8.03 23.49 28.44
C SER A 521 -8.28 22.34 27.48
N MET A 522 -7.25 21.52 27.25
CA MET A 522 -7.31 20.28 26.46
C MET A 522 -6.45 19.18 27.09
N TRP A 523 -6.53 19.05 28.43
CA TRP A 523 -5.92 17.94 29.15
C TRP A 523 -6.32 16.59 28.55
N MET A 524 -5.34 15.69 28.43
CA MET A 524 -5.50 14.37 27.79
C MET A 524 -5.18 13.21 28.74
N ASN A 525 -5.02 13.48 30.03
CA ASN A 525 -4.57 12.51 31.03
C ASN A 525 -5.71 12.19 32.00
N LEU A 526 -5.57 11.11 32.75
CA LEU A 526 -6.38 10.90 33.95
C LEU A 526 -6.16 12.00 35.01
N GLY A 527 -7.08 12.07 35.98
CA GLY A 527 -7.06 13.04 37.08
C GLY A 527 -6.90 12.37 38.44
N TYR A 528 -6.35 13.11 39.39
CA TYR A 528 -6.39 12.80 40.82
C TYR A 528 -7.51 13.63 41.44
N TRP A 529 -8.59 12.97 41.85
CA TRP A 529 -9.89 13.59 42.12
C TRP A 529 -10.13 13.93 43.60
N THR A 530 -9.09 13.89 44.43
CA THR A 530 -9.20 14.17 45.87
C THR A 530 -8.31 15.36 46.24
N THR A 531 -8.84 16.32 47.00
CA THR A 531 -8.07 17.42 47.58
C THR A 531 -7.27 16.93 48.81
N PRO A 532 -6.25 17.67 49.28
CA PRO A 532 -5.56 17.35 50.54
C PRO A 532 -6.50 17.15 51.74
N ASP A 533 -7.61 17.88 51.80
CA ASP A 533 -8.62 17.77 52.87
C ASP A 533 -9.63 16.62 52.66
N GLY A 534 -9.40 15.73 51.69
CA GLY A 534 -10.26 14.57 51.42
C GLY A 534 -11.54 14.84 50.62
N LYS A 535 -11.78 16.09 50.16
CA LYS A 535 -12.94 16.44 49.32
C LYS A 535 -12.74 16.02 47.85
N THR A 536 -13.84 15.75 47.15
CA THR A 536 -13.83 15.42 45.73
C THR A 536 -13.67 16.67 44.86
N ILE A 537 -12.75 16.63 43.90
CA ILE A 537 -12.58 17.66 42.87
C ILE A 537 -13.67 17.48 41.82
N THR A 538 -14.32 18.56 41.37
CA THR A 538 -15.41 18.49 40.39
C THR A 538 -15.02 18.97 39.00
N VAL A 539 -13.91 19.70 38.89
CA VAL A 539 -13.39 20.24 37.63
C VAL A 539 -12.28 19.34 37.10
N PHE A 540 -12.43 18.86 35.85
CA PHE A 540 -11.48 17.93 35.24
C PHE A 540 -10.06 18.48 35.15
N GLU A 541 -9.90 19.76 34.79
CA GLU A 541 -8.58 20.38 34.67
C GLU A 541 -7.84 20.44 36.03
N ASP A 542 -8.57 20.69 37.11
CA ASP A 542 -8.01 20.71 38.47
C ASP A 542 -7.60 19.29 38.89
N ALA A 543 -8.36 18.26 38.52
CA ALA A 543 -8.00 16.88 38.80
C ALA A 543 -6.73 16.44 38.04
N CYS A 544 -6.59 16.82 36.76
CA CYS A 544 -5.37 16.57 35.99
C CYS A 544 -4.16 17.34 36.55
N ALA A 545 -4.34 18.61 36.90
CA ALA A 545 -3.30 19.42 37.54
C ALA A 545 -2.88 18.84 38.90
N MET A 546 -3.85 18.36 39.70
CA MET A 546 -3.58 17.70 40.97
C MET A 546 -2.78 16.40 40.78
N LEU A 547 -3.07 15.61 39.74
CA LEU A 547 -2.28 14.41 39.43
C LEU A 547 -0.81 14.77 39.15
N LEU A 548 -0.57 15.78 38.31
CA LEU A 548 0.78 16.28 38.05
C LEU A 548 1.45 16.79 39.33
N ARG A 549 0.73 17.54 40.16
CA ARG A 549 1.22 18.00 41.47
C ARG A 549 1.66 16.81 42.34
N GLN A 550 0.84 15.77 42.45
CA GLN A 550 1.16 14.57 43.23
C GLN A 550 2.42 13.85 42.73
N ILE A 551 2.66 13.85 41.41
CA ILE A 551 3.88 13.28 40.81
C ILE A 551 5.10 14.13 41.16
N LEU A 552 5.01 15.45 41.00
CA LEU A 552 6.10 16.37 41.32
C LEU A 552 6.44 16.37 42.83
N ASP A 553 5.43 16.26 43.69
CA ASP A 553 5.57 16.14 45.14
C ASP A 553 6.28 14.82 45.50
N THR A 554 5.85 13.70 44.91
CA THR A 554 6.52 12.39 45.09
C THR A 554 7.97 12.42 44.57
N ALA A 555 8.25 13.21 43.52
CA ALA A 555 9.60 13.43 42.99
C ALA A 555 10.47 14.36 43.86
N GLY A 556 9.88 15.04 44.86
CA GLY A 556 10.55 16.04 45.69
C GLY A 556 10.83 17.36 44.97
N LEU A 557 10.11 17.64 43.88
CA LEU A 557 10.26 18.88 43.10
C LEU A 557 9.42 20.04 43.66
N ILE A 558 8.40 19.73 44.46
CA ILE A 558 7.54 20.69 45.16
C ILE A 558 7.24 20.18 46.58
N GLY A 559 7.28 21.03 47.62
CA GLY A 559 7.06 20.65 49.03
C GLY A 559 7.36 21.80 50.03
N PRO A 560 6.92 21.71 51.31
CA PRO A 560 7.01 22.80 52.29
C PRO A 560 8.38 23.01 52.99
N ASP A 561 9.43 22.25 52.67
CA ASP A 561 10.67 22.20 53.48
C ASP A 561 11.78 23.24 53.17
N ASP A 562 11.46 24.42 52.64
CA ASP A 562 12.49 25.47 52.42
C ASP A 562 12.16 26.78 53.15
N ALA A 563 11.96 26.69 54.47
CA ALA A 563 11.97 27.85 55.37
C ALA A 563 13.38 28.16 55.94
N GLU A 564 14.43 27.47 55.48
CA GLU A 564 15.81 27.81 55.84
C GLU A 564 16.57 28.36 54.64
N ASP A 565 16.86 29.66 54.70
CA ASP A 565 17.78 30.41 53.83
C ASP A 565 19.19 29.78 53.86
N THR A 566 19.40 28.72 53.08
CA THR A 566 20.74 28.19 52.81
C THR A 566 21.34 28.85 51.56
N PRO A 567 22.60 29.31 51.58
CA PRO A 567 23.23 30.04 50.46
C PRO A 567 23.28 29.28 49.11
N ASP A 568 23.09 27.95 49.12
CA ASP A 568 23.17 27.08 47.94
C ASP A 568 21.90 27.04 47.07
N LEU A 569 20.78 27.59 47.54
CA LEU A 569 19.51 27.64 46.78
C LEU A 569 19.60 28.48 45.49
N LYS A 570 20.62 29.34 45.35
CA LYS A 570 20.80 30.22 44.18
C LYS A 570 21.35 29.52 42.92
N ARG A 571 21.64 28.21 42.95
CA ARG A 571 22.31 27.49 41.82
C ARG A 571 21.58 26.29 41.23
N ARG A 572 20.38 25.93 41.69
CA ARG A 572 19.68 24.75 41.14
C ARG A 572 19.15 25.01 39.73
N SER A 573 19.27 24.02 38.85
CA SER A 573 18.87 24.10 37.44
C SER A 573 18.09 22.86 37.02
N LEU A 574 16.93 23.06 36.39
CA LEU A 574 15.99 21.99 36.07
C LEU A 574 15.87 21.80 34.55
N ALA A 575 16.05 20.56 34.09
CA ALA A 575 15.75 20.15 32.71
C ALA A 575 14.76 18.98 32.69
N ILE A 576 13.74 19.08 31.85
CA ILE A 576 12.68 18.07 31.75
C ILE A 576 12.53 17.58 30.32
N LEU A 577 12.62 16.26 30.14
CA LEU A 577 12.18 15.55 28.94
C LEU A 577 10.79 15.01 29.17
N ASP A 578 9.79 15.62 28.54
CA ASP A 578 8.40 15.20 28.63
C ASP A 578 7.99 14.43 27.37
N VAL A 579 7.64 13.16 27.54
CA VAL A 579 7.20 12.31 26.43
C VAL A 579 5.69 12.11 26.51
N GLY A 580 4.99 12.47 25.45
CA GLY A 580 3.53 12.50 25.41
C GLY A 580 2.92 13.79 25.97
N PHE A 581 3.52 14.96 25.71
CA PHE A 581 3.08 16.22 26.33
C PHE A 581 1.68 16.75 25.95
N GLY A 582 1.01 16.08 25.01
CA GLY A 582 -0.35 16.43 24.58
C GLY A 582 -0.45 17.87 24.08
N CYS A 583 -1.53 18.57 24.48
CA CYS A 583 -1.85 19.91 24.01
C CYS A 583 -1.13 21.06 24.76
N GLY A 584 -0.18 20.74 25.65
CA GLY A 584 0.63 21.73 26.39
C GLY A 584 0.02 22.21 27.70
N ASP A 585 -1.15 21.71 28.13
CA ASP A 585 -1.73 21.96 29.45
C ASP A 585 -0.76 21.51 30.56
N GLN A 586 -0.23 20.29 30.46
CA GLN A 586 0.75 19.75 31.41
C GLN A 586 2.08 20.51 31.39
N THR A 587 2.52 20.93 30.22
CA THR A 587 3.75 21.72 30.07
C THR A 587 3.64 23.03 30.84
N TRP A 588 2.51 23.73 30.70
CA TRP A 588 2.30 25.01 31.37
C TRP A 588 2.05 24.87 32.87
N GLU A 589 1.28 23.86 33.27
CA GLU A 589 1.03 23.60 34.69
C GLU A 589 2.32 23.22 35.44
N LEU A 590 3.19 22.45 34.80
CA LEU A 590 4.51 22.13 35.34
C LEU A 590 5.33 23.40 35.61
N VAL A 591 5.32 24.36 34.69
CA VAL A 591 6.00 25.65 34.86
C VAL A 591 5.39 26.42 36.02
N ARG A 592 4.06 26.42 36.16
CA ARG A 592 3.37 27.10 37.28
C ARG A 592 3.77 26.52 38.63
N LEU A 593 3.74 25.18 38.76
CA LEU A 593 4.02 24.48 40.02
C LEU A 593 5.49 24.56 40.42
N THR A 594 6.41 24.46 39.46
CA THR A 594 7.86 24.55 39.73
C THR A 594 8.32 25.99 40.03
N ARG A 595 7.59 27.01 39.54
CA ARG A 595 7.84 28.43 39.85
C ARG A 595 7.34 28.86 41.22
N ALA A 596 6.19 28.37 41.65
CA ALA A 596 5.64 28.66 42.98
C ALA A 596 6.60 28.26 44.11
N ALA A 597 7.57 27.37 43.82
CA ALA A 597 8.61 26.95 44.74
C ALA A 597 9.85 27.88 44.78
N THR A 598 10.00 28.91 43.93
CA THR A 598 11.14 29.88 43.90
C THR A 598 12.57 29.30 43.85
N ARG A 599 12.73 28.02 43.46
CA ARG A 599 13.98 27.24 43.63
C ARG A 599 14.95 27.20 42.43
N TRP A 600 14.54 27.57 41.21
CA TRP A 600 15.29 27.22 39.98
C TRP A 600 15.83 28.44 39.24
N SER A 601 17.16 28.50 39.08
CA SER A 601 17.88 29.58 38.38
C SER A 601 17.91 29.42 36.85
N ARG A 602 17.79 28.18 36.35
CA ARG A 602 17.73 27.83 34.91
C ARG A 602 16.66 26.76 34.69
N PHE A 603 15.92 26.88 33.58
CA PHE A 603 14.87 25.93 33.20
C PHE A 603 14.97 25.56 31.72
N ARG A 604 14.92 24.26 31.42
CA ARG A 604 14.83 23.73 30.05
C ARG A 604 13.76 22.65 29.96
N TYR A 605 12.96 22.71 28.90
CA TYR A 605 11.91 21.73 28.64
C TYR A 605 11.99 21.24 27.20
N VAL A 606 12.05 19.92 27.03
CA VAL A 606 12.00 19.25 25.74
C VAL A 606 10.79 18.33 25.71
N GLY A 607 9.82 18.64 24.85
CA GLY A 607 8.58 17.88 24.72
C GLY A 607 8.54 17.06 23.44
N LEU A 608 8.20 15.77 23.52
CA LEU A 608 7.97 14.89 22.36
C LEU A 608 6.51 14.40 22.30
N THR A 609 5.89 14.44 21.13
CA THR A 609 4.59 13.77 20.87
C THR A 609 4.57 13.21 19.45
N MET A 610 3.70 12.23 19.16
CA MET A 610 3.51 11.69 17.81
C MET A 610 2.51 12.50 16.96
N ASN A 611 1.81 13.47 17.53
CA ASN A 611 0.78 14.23 16.83
C ASN A 611 1.23 15.67 16.56
N ARG A 612 1.34 16.05 15.28
CA ARG A 612 1.76 17.40 14.89
C ARG A 612 0.83 18.51 15.39
N TYR A 613 -0.48 18.27 15.43
CA TYR A 613 -1.46 19.27 15.89
C TYR A 613 -1.34 19.55 17.40
N GLN A 614 -0.91 18.56 18.18
CA GLN A 614 -0.60 18.74 19.60
C GLN A 614 0.62 19.66 19.79
N VAL A 615 1.68 19.48 18.99
CA VAL A 615 2.84 20.38 18.96
C VAL A 615 2.41 21.81 18.66
N ASP A 616 1.66 22.01 17.56
CA ASP A 616 1.26 23.34 17.11
C ASP A 616 0.34 24.05 18.12
N THR A 617 -0.46 23.28 18.88
CA THR A 617 -1.33 23.80 19.94
C THR A 617 -0.53 24.22 21.16
N ALA A 618 0.34 23.32 21.65
CA ALA A 618 1.19 23.58 22.80
C ALA A 618 2.12 24.78 22.56
N GLN A 619 2.70 24.88 21.36
CA GLN A 619 3.57 26.00 20.99
C GLN A 619 2.82 27.34 21.01
N ARG A 620 1.58 27.37 20.48
CA ARG A 620 0.72 28.57 20.56
C ARG A 620 0.40 28.97 22.00
N ARG A 621 0.16 27.99 22.87
CA ARG A 621 -0.09 28.22 24.30
C ARG A 621 1.16 28.80 24.97
N ILE A 622 2.31 28.15 24.86
CA ILE A 622 3.57 28.63 25.45
C ILE A 622 3.89 30.05 24.98
N TYR A 623 3.77 30.32 23.68
CA TYR A 623 3.99 31.67 23.15
C TYR A 623 3.03 32.69 23.76
N ARG A 624 1.74 32.36 23.89
CA ARG A 624 0.73 33.24 24.52
C ARG A 624 1.08 33.57 25.97
N GLU A 625 1.48 32.57 26.75
CA GLU A 625 1.70 32.72 28.19
C GLU A 625 3.08 33.32 28.54
N THR A 626 4.03 33.31 27.61
CA THR A 626 5.39 33.88 27.80
C THR A 626 5.55 35.33 27.32
N LEU A 627 4.51 35.93 26.70
CA LEU A 627 4.54 37.33 26.24
C LEU A 627 4.54 38.35 27.41
N PRO A 628 5.23 39.50 27.27
CA PRO A 628 5.27 40.54 28.32
C PRO A 628 3.87 41.11 28.67
N PRO A 629 3.61 41.50 29.93
CA PRO A 629 2.30 42.01 30.37
C PRO A 629 1.77 43.21 29.56
N SER A 630 2.66 44.08 29.07
CA SER A 630 2.31 45.24 28.23
C SER A 630 1.65 44.88 26.89
N SER A 631 1.83 43.64 26.43
CA SER A 631 1.21 43.11 25.21
C SER A 631 -0.07 42.30 25.47
N GLN A 632 -0.31 41.89 26.72
CA GLN A 632 -1.55 41.22 27.16
C GLN A 632 -2.69 42.24 27.39
N LEU A 633 -2.35 43.45 27.85
CA LEU A 633 -3.30 44.55 28.11
C LEU A 633 -4.10 45.01 26.88
N ARG A 634 -3.54 44.97 25.65
CA ARG A 634 -4.26 45.40 24.44
C ARG A 634 -5.39 44.47 23.98
N ARG A 635 -5.57 43.30 24.59
CA ARG A 635 -6.60 42.33 24.19
C ARG A 635 -7.71 42.14 25.23
N HIS A 636 -7.47 42.48 26.49
CA HIS A 636 -8.50 42.41 27.55
C HIS A 636 -9.44 43.63 27.58
N GLU A 637 -9.02 44.80 27.07
CA GLU A 637 -9.89 46.00 26.99
C GLU A 637 -11.10 45.90 26.04
N ARG A 638 -11.28 44.78 25.32
CA ARG A 638 -12.49 44.56 24.50
C ARG A 638 -13.54 43.67 25.16
N ARG A 639 -13.39 43.38 26.45
CA ARG A 639 -14.35 42.59 27.22
C ARG A 639 -14.34 43.01 28.70
N GLU A 640 -14.90 44.17 28.99
CA GLU A 640 -15.71 44.42 30.18
C GLU A 640 -16.23 45.86 30.18
N VAL A 641 -17.56 45.98 30.12
CA VAL A 641 -18.28 47.15 30.60
C VAL A 641 -18.53 46.89 32.08
N ALA A 642 -17.93 47.73 32.93
CA ALA A 642 -18.32 48.15 34.29
C ALA A 642 -18.52 47.03 35.35
N VAL A 643 -17.98 47.09 36.57
CA VAL A 643 -18.14 48.11 37.60
C VAL A 643 -17.19 47.81 38.78
N ASP A 644 -16.72 48.88 39.41
CA ASP A 644 -16.19 49.14 40.75
C ASP A 644 -14.82 48.64 41.26
N ASP A 645 -14.10 49.69 41.66
CA ASP A 645 -12.86 49.86 42.40
C ASP A 645 -13.04 49.47 43.87
N ASP A 646 -12.12 48.67 44.41
CA ASP A 646 -11.65 48.88 45.77
C ASP A 646 -10.19 48.44 45.89
N GLY A 647 -9.36 49.39 46.31
CA GLY A 647 -7.93 49.27 46.40
C GLY A 647 -7.50 48.50 47.65
N SER A 648 -6.64 47.50 47.48
CA SER A 648 -5.61 47.20 48.48
C SER A 648 -4.42 46.47 47.86
N SER A 649 -3.37 47.27 47.66
CA SER A 649 -1.95 46.97 47.87
C SER A 649 -1.53 45.51 48.10
N GLY A 650 -0.71 45.02 47.17
CA GLY A 650 0.18 43.88 47.40
C GLY A 650 0.60 43.18 46.11
N ALA A 651 1.24 43.87 45.15
CA ALA A 651 1.83 43.19 44.00
C ALA A 651 2.95 42.25 44.50
N PRO A 652 2.81 40.91 44.37
CA PRO A 652 3.88 40.00 44.75
C PRO A 652 5.04 40.23 43.79
N VAL A 653 6.26 40.27 44.34
CA VAL A 653 7.53 40.33 43.60
C VAL A 653 7.47 39.34 42.42
N MET A 654 7.35 39.86 41.19
CA MET A 654 7.16 39.03 40.00
C MET A 654 8.43 38.23 39.67
N ALA A 655 8.45 36.95 40.06
CA ALA A 655 9.41 35.99 39.54
C ALA A 655 9.25 35.87 38.02
N GLN A 656 10.32 36.06 37.26
CA GLN A 656 10.30 36.10 35.78
C GLN A 656 9.80 34.77 35.18
N VAL A 657 8.96 34.82 34.14
CA VAL A 657 8.52 33.64 33.37
C VAL A 657 9.73 33.13 32.56
N PRO A 658 10.00 31.80 32.49
CA PRO A 658 11.03 31.29 31.60
C PRO A 658 10.79 31.78 30.16
N PRO A 659 11.83 32.24 29.46
CA PRO A 659 11.70 32.72 28.10
C PRO A 659 11.22 31.60 27.17
N ALA A 660 10.55 31.96 26.07
CA ALA A 660 9.92 30.98 25.17
C ALA A 660 10.91 29.98 24.56
N ASP A 661 12.19 30.35 24.44
CA ASP A 661 13.31 29.53 23.97
C ASP A 661 13.75 28.45 24.99
N SER A 662 13.30 28.53 26.25
CA SER A 662 13.43 27.44 27.21
C SER A 662 12.65 26.19 26.82
N PHE A 663 11.67 26.31 25.90
CA PHE A 663 10.78 25.23 25.49
C PHE A 663 11.08 24.79 24.07
N THR A 664 11.40 23.52 23.88
CA THR A 664 11.56 22.92 22.55
C THR A 664 10.60 21.75 22.38
N LEU A 665 9.66 21.86 21.44
CA LEU A 665 8.62 20.85 21.23
C LEU A 665 8.78 20.19 19.86
N PHE A 666 8.68 18.86 19.79
CA PHE A 666 8.84 18.10 18.55
C PHE A 666 7.75 17.06 18.32
N CYS A 667 7.47 16.83 17.04
CA CYS A 667 6.73 15.67 16.57
C CYS A 667 7.72 14.52 16.35
N ALA A 668 7.86 13.61 17.32
CA ALA A 668 8.82 12.50 17.27
C ALA A 668 8.32 11.30 18.09
N ASN A 669 8.65 10.09 17.65
CA ASN A 669 8.33 8.87 18.39
C ASN A 669 9.33 8.66 19.53
N ALA A 670 8.88 8.88 20.78
CA ALA A 670 9.73 8.72 21.95
C ALA A 670 10.17 7.26 22.19
N ALA A 671 9.41 6.25 21.73
CA ALA A 671 9.77 4.85 21.93
C ALA A 671 11.01 4.41 21.12
N LEU A 672 11.43 5.20 20.12
CA LEU A 672 12.54 4.89 19.20
C LEU A 672 13.58 6.03 19.17
N PRO A 673 14.37 6.23 20.24
CA PRO A 673 15.35 7.31 20.31
C PRO A 673 16.42 7.27 19.21
N ASP A 674 16.79 6.08 18.72
CA ASP A 674 17.77 5.93 17.64
C ASP A 674 17.29 6.51 16.31
N ALA A 675 15.97 6.47 16.06
CA ALA A 675 15.32 6.99 14.87
C ALA A 675 15.11 8.52 14.90
N TRP A 676 15.45 9.20 16.00
CA TRP A 676 15.34 10.66 16.07
C TRP A 676 16.27 11.34 15.07
N ASN A 677 15.74 12.36 14.41
CA ASN A 677 16.54 13.23 13.56
C ASN A 677 17.52 14.08 14.39
N GLN A 678 18.48 14.72 13.71
CA GLN A 678 19.53 15.47 14.38
C GLN A 678 19.03 16.65 15.20
N LYS A 679 17.89 17.28 14.83
CA LYS A 679 17.33 18.41 15.58
C LYS A 679 16.80 17.96 16.96
N VAL A 680 16.08 16.86 17.00
CA VAL A 680 15.57 16.27 18.25
C VAL A 680 16.74 15.80 19.12
N LYS A 681 17.72 15.09 18.54
CA LYS A 681 18.92 14.64 19.26
C LYS A 681 19.69 15.79 19.90
N ARG A 682 19.94 16.87 19.15
CA ARG A 682 20.62 18.07 19.67
C ARG A 682 19.83 18.74 20.81
N ALA A 683 18.52 18.93 20.64
CA ALA A 683 17.69 19.55 21.67
C ALA A 683 17.68 18.73 22.97
N VAL A 684 17.56 17.41 22.85
CA VAL A 684 17.63 16.49 24.00
C VAL A 684 19.03 16.50 24.64
N GLN A 685 20.10 16.49 23.83
CA GLN A 685 21.49 16.57 24.33
C GLN A 685 21.82 17.90 25.01
N SER A 686 21.15 19.00 24.63
CA SER A 686 21.31 20.32 25.27
C SER A 686 20.87 20.35 26.75
N MET A 687 20.16 19.32 27.21
CA MET A 687 19.84 19.14 28.63
C MET A 687 21.06 18.68 29.43
N VAL A 688 22.07 18.10 28.78
CA VAL A 688 23.31 17.61 29.40
C VAL A 688 24.44 18.61 29.18
N ASN A 689 24.61 19.11 27.95
CA ASN A 689 25.69 20.02 27.57
C ASN A 689 25.15 21.45 27.45
N ALA A 690 25.74 22.41 28.17
CA ALA A 690 25.25 23.79 28.23
C ALA A 690 25.50 24.64 26.96
N ASP A 691 26.14 24.11 25.91
CA ASP A 691 26.84 24.92 24.88
C ASP A 691 26.28 24.90 23.44
N ASP A 692 25.17 24.22 23.13
CA ASP A 692 24.76 24.01 21.72
C ASP A 692 23.53 24.81 21.23
N SER A 693 23.09 25.87 21.93
CA SER A 693 22.03 26.75 21.41
C SER A 693 22.58 27.96 20.66
N HIS A 694 22.51 27.89 19.33
CA HIS A 694 22.58 29.01 18.37
C HIS A 694 23.88 29.84 18.33
N THR A 695 24.89 29.31 17.64
CA THR A 695 25.77 30.17 16.82
C THR A 695 25.53 29.82 15.36
N ASP A 696 25.05 30.81 14.61
CA ASP A 696 25.07 30.82 13.15
C ASP A 696 26.54 30.77 12.70
N PRO A 697 26.96 29.89 11.76
CA PRO A 697 28.37 29.73 11.41
C PRO A 697 29.03 31.00 10.84
N ASP A 698 28.25 32.03 10.51
CA ASP A 698 28.71 33.27 9.89
C ASP A 698 28.77 34.50 10.84
N SER A 699 28.47 34.34 12.14
CA SER A 699 28.53 35.47 13.09
C SER A 699 29.82 35.50 13.90
N ASN A 700 30.80 36.26 13.39
CA ASN A 700 32.05 36.56 14.07
C ASN A 700 31.82 37.61 15.17
N VAL A 701 31.32 37.20 16.34
CA VAL A 701 31.31 38.03 17.54
C VAL A 701 31.92 37.24 18.69
N GLY A 702 33.19 37.51 18.97
CA GLY A 702 33.88 37.01 20.15
C GLY A 702 33.29 37.62 21.42
N GLY A 703 32.64 36.79 22.23
CA GLY A 703 32.12 37.14 23.55
C GLY A 703 32.35 35.99 24.52
N ASN A 704 33.00 36.32 25.63
CA ASN A 704 33.37 35.51 26.80
C ASN A 704 32.77 34.10 26.93
N LYS A 705 33.63 33.07 26.83
CA LYS A 705 33.33 31.67 27.18
C LYS A 705 33.36 31.49 28.70
N ASP A 706 32.32 31.94 29.38
CA ASP A 706 32.09 31.53 30.77
C ASP A 706 31.41 30.15 30.76
N ASN A 707 32.18 29.13 31.12
CA ASN A 707 31.82 27.71 31.12
C ASN A 707 30.70 27.45 32.15
N PHE A 708 29.43 27.50 31.74
CA PHE A 708 28.30 27.26 32.65
C PHE A 708 28.13 25.76 32.95
N PRO A 709 27.88 25.34 34.21
CA PRO A 709 27.70 23.94 34.56
C PRO A 709 26.42 23.33 33.95
N ALA A 710 26.45 22.02 33.69
CA ALA A 710 25.33 21.20 33.23
C ALA A 710 24.10 21.31 34.17
N PHE A 711 22.90 21.06 33.65
CA PHE A 711 21.67 21.08 34.47
C PHE A 711 21.78 20.04 35.61
N SER A 712 21.66 20.50 36.87
CA SER A 712 21.85 19.67 38.07
C SER A 712 20.74 18.63 38.23
N ASP A 713 19.51 19.02 37.92
CA ASP A 713 18.31 18.19 38.07
C ASP A 713 17.70 17.92 36.71
N ARG A 714 17.85 16.68 36.24
CA ARG A 714 17.31 16.22 34.95
C ARG A 714 16.23 15.19 35.20
N TRP A 715 15.08 15.36 34.57
CA TRP A 715 13.92 14.51 34.78
C TRP A 715 13.29 14.06 33.45
N PHE A 716 12.97 12.78 33.37
CA PHE A 716 12.10 12.18 32.39
C PHE A 716 10.68 12.14 32.96
N LEU A 717 9.74 12.79 32.27
CA LEU A 717 8.32 12.82 32.61
C LEU A 717 7.51 12.07 31.57
N ALA A 718 6.62 11.18 32.03
CA ALA A 718 5.63 10.55 31.16
C ALA A 718 4.28 10.44 31.89
N LEU A 719 3.26 11.13 31.37
CA LEU A 719 1.92 11.12 31.95
C LEU A 719 1.00 10.29 31.06
N ASP A 720 0.51 9.17 31.59
CA ASP A 720 -0.60 8.40 31.00
C ASP A 720 -0.34 7.95 29.54
N CYS A 721 0.92 7.66 29.20
CA CYS A 721 1.29 7.37 27.80
C CYS A 721 2.22 6.17 27.61
N LEU A 722 2.98 5.74 28.63
CA LEU A 722 4.04 4.72 28.48
C LEU A 722 3.50 3.37 28.01
N TYR A 723 2.27 3.01 28.41
CA TYR A 723 1.66 1.75 28.01
C TYR A 723 1.31 1.69 26.50
N HIS A 724 1.36 2.80 25.78
CA HIS A 724 1.20 2.86 24.31
C HIS A 724 2.52 2.68 23.53
N PHE A 725 3.68 2.65 24.21
CA PHE A 725 4.98 2.69 23.52
C PHE A 725 5.30 1.37 22.84
N SER A 726 5.35 1.40 21.50
CA SER A 726 5.63 0.23 20.66
C SER A 726 7.01 0.33 19.99
N PRO A 727 7.82 -0.75 19.97
CA PRO A 727 7.52 -2.09 20.49
C PRO A 727 7.66 -2.23 22.02
N SER A 728 8.32 -1.27 22.69
CA SER A 728 8.51 -1.25 24.15
C SER A 728 8.90 0.15 24.64
N ARG A 729 8.63 0.45 25.92
CA ARG A 729 9.15 1.64 26.63
C ARG A 729 10.62 1.55 27.06
N LYS A 730 11.24 0.37 26.97
CA LYS A 730 12.64 0.16 27.42
C LYS A 730 13.68 1.06 26.74
N PRO A 731 13.67 1.26 25.40
CA PRO A 731 14.72 2.03 24.74
C PRO A 731 14.81 3.47 25.25
N ILE A 732 13.66 4.11 25.48
CA ILE A 732 13.63 5.49 25.99
C ILE A 732 14.03 5.59 27.46
N LEU A 733 13.62 4.61 28.29
CA LEU A 733 14.04 4.55 29.70
C LEU A 733 15.56 4.38 29.81
N GLN A 734 16.14 3.50 28.99
CA GLN A 734 17.59 3.30 28.90
C GLN A 734 18.31 4.55 28.39
N TYR A 735 17.75 5.22 27.40
CA TYR A 735 18.33 6.45 26.87
C TYR A 735 18.31 7.56 27.95
N ALA A 736 17.18 7.76 28.63
CA ALA A 736 17.06 8.76 29.69
C ALA A 736 18.01 8.51 30.86
N ALA A 737 18.13 7.26 31.33
CA ALA A 737 19.06 6.91 32.40
C ALA A 737 20.53 7.02 31.95
N ASN A 738 20.90 6.35 30.85
CA ASN A 738 22.31 6.16 30.50
C ASN A 738 22.93 7.33 29.71
N LYS A 739 22.13 8.06 28.93
CA LYS A 739 22.64 9.17 28.09
C LYS A 739 22.37 10.53 28.71
N LEU A 740 21.28 10.66 29.47
CA LEU A 740 20.91 11.93 30.09
C LEU A 740 21.14 11.95 31.59
N ALA A 741 21.39 10.81 32.24
CA ALA A 741 21.41 10.71 33.70
C ALA A 741 20.20 11.44 34.31
N ALA A 742 19.02 11.18 33.73
CA ALA A 742 17.75 11.81 34.11
C ALA A 742 16.97 10.88 35.04
N ASN A 743 16.51 11.43 36.17
CA ASN A 743 15.58 10.76 37.07
C ASN A 743 14.23 10.52 36.37
N PHE A 744 13.48 9.53 36.81
CA PHE A 744 12.22 9.12 36.19
C PHE A 744 11.03 9.51 37.07
N MET A 745 10.01 10.10 36.47
CA MET A 745 8.71 10.31 37.09
C MET A 745 7.58 10.04 36.08
N ALA A 746 6.58 9.29 36.48
CA ALA A 746 5.47 8.93 35.60
C ALA A 746 4.17 8.68 36.35
N PHE A 747 3.07 8.79 35.60
CA PHE A 747 1.81 8.13 35.92
C PHE A 747 1.59 6.99 34.94
N ASP A 748 1.27 5.80 35.46
CA ASP A 748 1.12 4.59 34.64
C ASP A 748 0.11 3.60 35.25
N LEU A 749 -0.37 2.67 34.43
CA LEU A 749 -1.26 1.58 34.84
C LEU A 749 -0.43 0.31 35.10
N VAL A 750 -0.40 -0.12 36.36
CA VAL A 750 0.40 -1.27 36.83
C VAL A 750 -0.51 -2.47 37.05
N LEU A 751 -0.13 -3.64 36.52
CA LEU A 751 -0.88 -4.88 36.71
C LEU A 751 -0.81 -5.33 38.18
N ASN A 752 -1.95 -5.66 38.76
CA ASN A 752 -1.97 -6.18 40.11
C ASN A 752 -1.44 -7.63 40.13
N GLU A 753 -0.48 -7.93 41.01
CA GLU A 753 0.10 -9.28 41.16
C GLU A 753 -0.92 -10.31 41.63
N SER A 754 -1.95 -9.87 42.35
CA SER A 754 -3.05 -10.73 42.80
C SER A 754 -4.19 -10.85 41.78
N ALA A 755 -4.05 -10.27 40.57
CA ALA A 755 -5.08 -10.34 39.54
C ALA A 755 -5.31 -11.77 39.08
N SER A 756 -6.57 -12.13 38.79
CA SER A 756 -6.86 -13.44 38.23
C SER A 756 -6.24 -13.58 36.83
N TRP A 757 -5.86 -14.80 36.44
CA TRP A 757 -5.33 -15.06 35.11
C TRP A 757 -6.34 -14.72 34.01
N ARG A 758 -7.65 -14.80 34.31
CA ARG A 758 -8.74 -14.43 33.39
C ARG A 758 -8.77 -12.92 33.16
N ASP A 759 -8.77 -12.14 34.24
CA ASP A 759 -8.78 -10.67 34.15
C ASP A 759 -7.49 -10.16 33.48
N THR A 760 -6.37 -10.82 33.73
CA THR A 760 -5.09 -10.54 33.06
C THR A 760 -5.18 -10.74 31.55
N ILE A 761 -5.80 -11.84 31.09
CA ILE A 761 -6.01 -12.08 29.65
C ILE A 761 -6.94 -11.02 29.07
N ILE A 762 -8.02 -10.66 29.78
CA ILE A 762 -8.98 -9.62 29.33
C ILE A 762 -8.27 -8.27 29.20
N VAL A 763 -7.48 -7.85 30.20
CA VAL A 763 -6.70 -6.60 30.15
C VAL A 763 -5.73 -6.60 28.96
N ARG A 764 -5.05 -7.72 28.68
CA ARG A 764 -4.14 -7.83 27.53
C ARG A 764 -4.88 -7.74 26.20
N ALA A 765 -6.06 -8.36 26.10
CA ALA A 765 -6.89 -8.27 24.91
C ALA A 765 -7.45 -6.86 24.68
N VAL A 766 -7.92 -6.20 25.75
CA VAL A 766 -8.37 -4.80 25.70
C VAL A 766 -7.21 -3.87 25.32
N GLY A 767 -6.04 -4.07 25.92
CA GLY A 767 -4.82 -3.33 25.56
C GLY A 767 -4.48 -3.48 24.07
N LEU A 768 -4.51 -4.69 23.53
CA LEU A 768 -4.27 -4.94 22.10
C LEU A 768 -5.30 -4.24 21.21
N MET A 769 -6.59 -4.27 21.59
CA MET A 769 -7.66 -3.56 20.88
C MET A 769 -7.43 -2.04 20.88
N MET A 770 -6.86 -1.50 21.96
CA MET A 770 -6.51 -0.08 22.10
C MET A 770 -5.16 0.29 21.45
N GLY A 771 -4.52 -0.64 20.74
CA GLY A 771 -3.24 -0.42 20.06
C GLY A 771 -2.01 -0.50 20.96
N CYS A 772 -2.16 -1.01 22.19
CA CYS A 772 -1.05 -1.21 23.11
C CYS A 772 -0.32 -2.54 22.83
N PRO A 773 1.01 -2.64 23.08
CA PRO A 773 1.72 -3.91 23.03
C PRO A 773 1.15 -4.96 24.00
N ILE A 774 1.16 -6.24 23.59
CA ILE A 774 0.53 -7.37 24.32
C ILE A 774 1.02 -7.52 25.78
N ARG A 775 2.25 -7.12 26.09
CA ARG A 775 2.86 -7.20 27.43
C ARG A 775 3.20 -5.83 28.01
N THR A 776 2.37 -4.83 27.74
CA THR A 776 2.63 -3.45 28.19
C THR A 776 2.36 -3.25 29.69
N PHE A 777 1.30 -3.86 30.23
CA PHE A 777 0.94 -3.77 31.64
C PHE A 777 1.79 -4.76 32.43
N LEU A 778 2.72 -4.22 33.22
CA LEU A 778 3.66 -4.99 34.05
C LEU A 778 3.20 -4.99 35.50
N THR A 779 3.54 -6.07 36.22
CA THR A 779 3.40 -6.07 37.68
C THR A 779 4.37 -5.10 38.36
N LYS A 780 4.17 -4.81 39.66
CA LYS A 780 5.09 -3.97 40.42
C LYS A 780 6.52 -4.53 40.33
N ALA A 781 6.71 -5.83 40.59
CA ALA A 781 8.01 -6.48 40.49
C ALA A 781 8.62 -6.41 39.07
N GLU A 782 7.83 -6.66 38.03
CA GLU A 782 8.29 -6.58 36.64
C GLU A 782 8.66 -5.15 36.22
N TYR A 783 7.93 -4.15 36.70
CA TYR A 783 8.20 -2.74 36.45
C TYR A 783 9.51 -2.32 37.15
N THR A 784 9.67 -2.63 38.44
CA THR A 784 10.91 -2.38 39.18
C THR A 784 12.10 -3.02 38.49
N ALA A 785 12.02 -4.31 38.14
CA ALA A 785 13.09 -5.01 37.43
C ALA A 785 13.42 -4.38 36.07
N GLN A 786 12.41 -3.85 35.37
CA GLN A 786 12.63 -3.12 34.13
C GLN A 786 13.37 -1.80 34.35
N LEU A 787 13.02 -1.02 35.37
CA LEU A 787 13.71 0.24 35.69
C LEU A 787 15.16 -0.02 36.11
N VAL A 788 15.40 -0.99 37.00
CA VAL A 788 16.77 -1.38 37.41
C VAL A 788 17.60 -1.78 36.18
N LYS A 789 17.05 -2.62 35.30
CA LYS A 789 17.73 -3.00 34.04
C LYS A 789 18.02 -1.81 33.12
N CYS A 790 17.28 -0.71 33.24
CA CYS A 790 17.50 0.49 32.44
C CYS A 790 18.56 1.44 33.02
N GLY A 791 18.98 1.25 34.29
CA GLY A 791 19.99 2.09 34.96
C GLY A 791 19.46 2.93 36.13
N TYR A 792 18.27 2.62 36.65
CA TYR A 792 17.72 3.28 37.84
C TYR A 792 18.09 2.52 39.12
N ASP A 793 18.30 3.25 40.21
CA ASP A 793 18.64 2.72 41.51
C ASP A 793 17.43 2.05 42.18
N GLU A 794 17.58 0.80 42.62
CA GLU A 794 16.47 -0.02 43.14
C GLU A 794 15.85 0.58 44.40
N ASP A 795 16.68 1.06 45.33
CA ASP A 795 16.26 1.63 46.61
C ASP A 795 15.51 2.96 46.45
N SER A 796 15.73 3.65 45.33
CA SER A 796 15.05 4.91 45.00
C SER A 796 13.67 4.73 44.34
N ILE A 797 13.28 3.51 43.95
CA ILE A 797 12.04 3.27 43.18
C ILE A 797 10.81 3.33 44.09
N ILE A 798 9.97 4.33 43.85
CA ILE A 798 8.67 4.52 44.50
C ILE A 798 7.58 4.19 43.48
N ILE A 799 6.75 3.19 43.78
CA ILE A 799 5.51 2.89 43.04
C ILE A 799 4.34 3.03 44.01
N ARG A 800 3.63 4.16 43.93
CA ARG A 800 2.53 4.54 44.82
C ARG A 800 1.19 4.34 44.13
N ASP A 801 0.38 3.41 44.65
CA ASP A 801 -0.99 3.18 44.18
C ASP A 801 -1.91 4.34 44.58
N ILE A 802 -2.53 4.96 43.59
CA ILE A 802 -3.47 6.07 43.74
C ILE A 802 -4.84 5.74 43.13
N SER A 803 -5.11 4.47 42.84
CA SER A 803 -6.37 3.99 42.22
C SER A 803 -7.65 4.53 42.90
N PRO A 804 -7.75 4.59 44.25
CA PRO A 804 -8.92 5.13 44.93
C PRO A 804 -9.21 6.60 44.61
N HIS A 805 -8.18 7.36 44.26
CA HIS A 805 -8.26 8.78 43.94
C HIS A 805 -8.43 9.04 42.43
N VAL A 806 -8.37 7.99 41.60
CA VAL A 806 -8.39 8.12 40.13
C VAL A 806 -9.67 7.53 39.53
N PHE A 807 -9.90 6.22 39.71
CA PHE A 807 -10.96 5.51 38.98
C PHE A 807 -12.38 5.97 39.36
N PRO A 808 -12.75 6.08 40.65
CA PRO A 808 -14.09 6.53 41.02
C PRO A 808 -14.38 7.96 40.53
N GLY A 809 -13.38 8.85 40.60
CA GLY A 809 -13.52 10.23 40.18
C GLY A 809 -13.70 10.40 38.68
N VAL A 810 -12.92 9.70 37.86
CA VAL A 810 -13.07 9.78 36.39
C VAL A 810 -14.39 9.16 35.93
N VAL A 811 -14.83 8.07 36.56
CA VAL A 811 -16.14 7.46 36.26
C VAL A 811 -17.28 8.44 36.60
N GLY A 812 -17.24 9.02 37.81
CA GLY A 812 -18.22 10.02 38.23
C GLY A 812 -18.27 11.23 37.31
N PHE A 813 -17.10 11.76 36.92
CA PHE A 813 -17.03 12.87 35.96
C PHE A 813 -17.61 12.51 34.59
N LEU A 814 -17.29 11.33 34.05
CA LEU A 814 -17.83 10.89 32.75
C LEU A 814 -19.35 10.71 32.81
N ASP A 815 -19.88 10.18 33.91
CA ASP A 815 -21.33 10.03 34.12
C ASP A 815 -22.02 11.39 34.26
N ASP A 816 -21.44 12.32 35.00
CA ASP A 816 -21.98 13.68 35.17
C ASP A 816 -21.90 14.48 33.86
N GLN A 817 -20.82 14.35 33.10
CA GLN A 817 -20.64 14.99 31.81
C GLN A 817 -21.62 14.42 30.77
N ASP A 818 -21.83 13.10 30.76
CA ASP A 818 -22.83 12.46 29.92
C ASP A 818 -24.24 12.93 30.30
N ARG A 819 -24.55 13.04 31.60
CA ARG A 819 -25.84 13.54 32.07
C ARG A 819 -26.07 14.98 31.67
N ALA A 820 -25.07 15.84 31.85
CA ALA A 820 -25.13 17.26 31.47
C ALA A 820 -25.32 17.42 29.96
N LEU A 821 -24.53 16.71 29.14
CA LEU A 821 -24.64 16.77 27.68
C LEU A 821 -25.93 16.13 27.15
N SER A 822 -26.43 15.08 27.82
CA SER A 822 -27.69 14.42 27.46
C SER A 822 -28.90 15.34 27.60
N GLN A 823 -28.86 16.35 28.48
CA GLN A 823 -29.90 17.41 28.53
C GLN A 823 -29.99 18.20 27.22
N TYR A 824 -28.88 18.27 26.48
CA TYR A 824 -28.79 18.91 25.16
C TYR A 824 -28.85 17.90 24.00
N GLY A 825 -29.21 16.64 24.28
CA GLY A 825 -29.22 15.55 23.29
C GLY A 825 -27.84 15.16 22.75
N VAL A 826 -26.75 15.57 23.42
CA VAL A 826 -25.38 15.27 23.03
C VAL A 826 -24.84 14.10 23.87
N SER A 827 -24.25 13.10 23.20
CA SER A 827 -23.64 11.93 23.85
C SER A 827 -22.13 12.08 23.89
N ILE A 828 -21.49 11.65 24.99
CA ILE A 828 -20.01 11.55 25.06
C ILE A 828 -19.45 10.38 24.23
N GLY A 829 -20.30 9.59 23.58
CA GLY A 829 -19.89 8.59 22.60
C GLY A 829 -19.01 7.49 23.18
N GLY A 830 -17.85 7.24 22.55
CA GLY A 830 -16.91 6.19 22.95
C GLY A 830 -16.40 6.32 24.39
N PHE A 831 -16.44 7.52 24.99
CA PHE A 831 -16.06 7.73 26.38
C PHE A 831 -16.99 7.02 27.38
N LYS A 832 -18.24 6.66 27.00
CA LYS A 832 -19.08 5.80 27.85
C LYS A 832 -18.46 4.41 28.02
N LEU A 833 -17.84 3.88 26.97
CA LEU A 833 -17.15 2.59 27.04
C LEU A 833 -15.88 2.71 27.89
N ALA A 834 -15.15 3.82 27.75
CA ALA A 834 -13.99 4.11 28.61
C ALA A 834 -14.40 4.21 30.09
N GLY A 835 -15.51 4.89 30.42
CA GLY A 835 -16.05 4.95 31.78
C GLY A 835 -16.36 3.57 32.36
N ARG A 836 -17.04 2.70 31.60
CA ARG A 836 -17.28 1.30 32.02
C ARG A 836 -16.00 0.51 32.22
N LEU A 837 -14.98 0.76 31.40
CA LEU A 837 -13.68 0.11 31.53
C LEU A 837 -12.94 0.56 32.80
N PHE A 838 -12.93 1.87 33.10
CA PHE A 838 -12.35 2.40 34.33
C PHE A 838 -13.11 1.96 35.59
N ASP A 839 -14.44 1.87 35.53
CA ASP A 839 -15.27 1.30 36.60
C ASP A 839 -14.92 -0.17 36.83
N TRP A 840 -14.74 -0.95 35.76
CA TRP A 840 -14.27 -2.33 35.87
C TRP A 840 -12.87 -2.42 36.46
N PHE A 841 -11.92 -1.57 36.05
CA PHE A 841 -10.58 -1.53 36.65
C PHE A 841 -10.65 -1.25 38.17
N GLY A 842 -11.45 -0.27 38.58
CA GLY A 842 -11.66 0.07 39.98
C GLY A 842 -12.28 -1.07 40.80
N ARG A 843 -13.29 -1.78 40.27
CA ARG A 843 -14.00 -2.87 40.97
C ARG A 843 -13.21 -4.17 41.02
N SER A 844 -12.57 -4.54 39.91
CA SER A 844 -11.80 -5.79 39.80
C SER A 844 -10.41 -5.68 40.43
N ASN A 845 -9.90 -4.45 40.60
CA ASN A 845 -8.54 -4.17 41.05
C ASN A 845 -7.48 -4.88 40.18
N VAL A 846 -7.78 -5.10 38.90
CA VAL A 846 -6.89 -5.77 37.94
C VAL A 846 -5.71 -4.87 37.54
N LEU A 847 -5.96 -3.56 37.41
CA LEU A 847 -4.96 -2.53 37.13
C LEU A 847 -4.97 -1.49 38.25
N LYS A 848 -3.79 -1.01 38.61
CA LYS A 848 -3.57 0.03 39.59
C LYS A 848 -3.07 1.31 38.92
N ALA A 849 -3.81 2.40 39.08
CA ALA A 849 -3.34 3.72 38.71
C ALA A 849 -2.21 4.12 39.66
N SER A 850 -0.98 4.24 39.16
CA SER A 850 0.21 4.37 40.00
C SER A 850 1.06 5.57 39.61
N ILE A 851 1.59 6.26 40.62
CA ILE A 851 2.70 7.19 40.45
C ILE A 851 3.99 6.40 40.59
N VAL A 852 4.90 6.56 39.64
CA VAL A 852 6.20 5.90 39.63
C VAL A 852 7.29 6.95 39.63
N VAL A 853 8.21 6.88 40.60
CA VAL A 853 9.39 7.75 40.68
C VAL A 853 10.62 6.87 40.87
N ALA A 854 11.71 7.17 40.18
CA ALA A 854 12.99 6.50 40.36
C ALA A 854 14.15 7.46 40.11
N ARG A 855 15.27 7.27 40.79
CA ARG A 855 16.50 8.06 40.59
C ARG A 855 17.55 7.21 39.87
N VAL A 856 18.42 7.88 39.13
CA VAL A 856 19.57 7.20 38.51
C VAL A 856 20.62 6.86 39.57
N THR A 857 21.33 5.75 39.41
CA THR A 857 22.44 5.39 40.30
C THR A 857 23.55 6.44 40.16
N HIS A 858 23.88 7.17 41.22
CA HIS A 858 25.06 8.03 41.21
C HIS A 858 26.30 7.16 41.02
N GLN A 859 26.91 7.21 39.83
CA GLN A 859 28.32 6.86 39.73
C GLN A 859 29.05 7.91 40.56
N CYS A 860 29.52 7.54 41.75
CA CYS A 860 30.66 8.24 42.34
C CYS A 860 31.73 8.27 41.25
N GLN A 861 32.01 9.45 40.72
CA GLN A 861 33.21 9.67 39.93
C GLN A 861 34.39 9.43 40.88
N GLU A 862 35.00 8.25 40.77
CA GLU A 862 36.42 8.08 41.10
C GLU A 862 37.28 8.55 39.93
#